data_AF-A0A355FFX4-F1
#
_entry.id   AF-A0A355FFX4-F1
#
_cell.length_a   1.000
_cell.length_b   1.000
_cell.length_c   1.000
_cell.angle_alpha   90.00
_cell.angle_beta   90.00
_cell.angle_gamma   90.00
#
_symmetry.space_group_name_H-M   'P 1'
#
loop_
_entity.id
_entity.type
_entity.pdbx_description
1 polymer ?
#
loop_
_entity_poly.entity_id
_entity_poly.type
_entity_poly.pdbx_seq_one_letter_code
_entity_poly.pdbx_strand_id
1 'polypeptide(L)'
;MDIFGILRQRILILDGAMGTMIQRYKLQEEAYRGERFKNVETLQKGNNDLLSLTRPDVIDAIHREYLEAGADIIETNTFNSTTISMQDYQMGHLVREINLASARLARRAADDFTARTPDKPRFVAGSIGPTNKTASMSPDVENPMYRAAVFDDFKVAYKEQIEALVEGGVDFLLIETIFDTLNAKAAIFAAEEVAAETGKETPIILSVTLSDKAGRTLSGQTLEAFVASVSHAKPLAIGLNCSFGASDMKPYVKELGRISPFFVSAYPNAGLPNQLGEYDETPDVMAPQIKEFIDEGLVNIIGGCCGTTPDHIARYAELVPGKKPHVPPAPAPYLRLAGLEELKVTPELNFLNIGERCNVAGSRRFLRLIREKNYEKALEIARKQVDDGAQVIDVNMDEGLLDGAREMTNFLNLLASDPDVARVPVMIDSSKWEVLEAGLKCTQGKSIVNSISLKNGEAEFLRHAELVQRYGAAVIVMAFDETGQAASYERRLEICSRAYRLLTGNGFDPQDIIFDPNILAIATGMEEHRHYAVDFIEAVEWIKANLPGAKVSGGVSNLSFSFRGNDYIREVMHSVFLYHAIRAGMDMGIVNPAQSVIYEDIPADVKELAEDVVLDRRDDAAERMMEYAERVKNEKNLEPEHEKVQEWRSLPLDERLSYALVKGIGDFMEEDITEALATYPRAVDIIDKPLMSGMNRVGDLFGSGKMFLPQVVKAARTMKKAVAVLQPTLEAEKASSPDVRKAGKIILATVKGDVHDIGKNIVSIVLACNNYEIVDLGVMVPPEKIIEAVRREKPDIVGLSGLITPSLEEMSIVANEMEKAGFHIPLLIGGATTSKLHTALKIDPKYDNGSVVYVKDASQSPAAVAKLLNPETSVGYCASVREEYRVLRESALEKKIDLVPLEEARRNPFRIDWERFTPVPPLTTGRQVLPHIDVKEIIPYIDWKFFFHSWKISA
;
A
#
# COMPACT_ATOMS: atom_id res chain seq x y z
N MET A 1 31.04 -19.21 7.05
CA MET A 1 31.31 -17.78 6.79
C MET A 1 29.99 -17.07 6.96
N ASP A 2 29.93 -15.98 7.72
CA ASP A 2 28.70 -15.24 7.97
C ASP A 2 28.18 -14.57 6.68
N ILE A 3 26.87 -14.64 6.41
CA ILE A 3 26.23 -14.16 5.19
C ILE A 3 26.45 -12.65 4.98
N PHE A 4 26.51 -11.85 6.04
CA PHE A 4 26.84 -10.43 5.98
C PHE A 4 28.21 -10.19 5.34
N GLY A 5 29.20 -11.03 5.66
CA GLY A 5 30.53 -10.96 5.07
C GLY A 5 30.53 -11.29 3.59
N ILE A 6 29.69 -12.24 3.18
CA ILE A 6 29.60 -12.68 1.77
C ILE A 6 28.91 -11.61 0.92
N LEU A 7 27.81 -11.01 1.38
CA LEU A 7 27.06 -9.98 0.66
C LEU A 7 27.86 -8.69 0.41
N ARG A 8 28.89 -8.43 1.22
CA ARG A 8 29.86 -7.34 1.00
C ARG A 8 30.90 -7.67 -0.06
N GLN A 9 31.16 -8.94 -0.33
CA GLN A 9 32.22 -9.40 -1.22
C GLN A 9 31.70 -9.79 -2.61
N ARG A 10 30.51 -10.39 -2.68
CA ARG A 10 29.90 -10.85 -3.93
C ARG A 10 28.38 -10.77 -3.87
N ILE A 11 27.77 -10.78 -5.05
CA ILE A 11 26.32 -10.92 -5.21
C ILE A 11 25.95 -12.38 -4.97
N LEU A 12 24.85 -12.63 -4.25
CA LEU A 12 24.27 -13.95 -4.05
C LEU A 12 23.14 -14.21 -5.04
N ILE A 13 23.00 -15.47 -5.47
CA ILE A 13 21.90 -15.91 -6.32
C ILE A 13 20.80 -16.55 -5.47
N LEU A 14 19.61 -15.96 -5.47
CA LEU A 14 18.37 -16.57 -4.98
C LEU A 14 17.79 -17.49 -6.07
N ASP A 15 17.00 -18.48 -5.68
CA ASP A 15 16.34 -19.39 -6.62
C ASP A 15 15.22 -18.70 -7.42
N GLY A 16 14.49 -19.52 -8.19
CA GLY A 16 13.36 -19.09 -9.00
C GLY A 16 12.02 -19.51 -8.39
N ALA A 17 10.94 -19.38 -9.16
CA ALA A 17 9.62 -19.73 -8.66
C ALA A 17 9.45 -21.22 -8.29
N MET A 18 8.95 -21.46 -7.08
CA MET A 18 8.47 -22.78 -6.63
C MET A 18 7.13 -23.15 -7.29
N GLY A 19 6.16 -22.21 -7.28
CA GLY A 19 4.79 -22.47 -7.74
C GLY A 19 4.70 -22.90 -9.21
N THR A 20 5.38 -22.18 -10.13
CA THR A 20 5.39 -22.55 -11.56
C THR A 20 6.17 -23.82 -11.85
N MET A 21 7.16 -24.17 -11.01
CA MET A 21 7.86 -25.45 -11.11
C MET A 21 6.97 -26.63 -10.71
N ILE A 22 6.19 -26.50 -9.62
CA ILE A 22 5.19 -27.50 -9.22
C ILE A 22 4.17 -27.73 -10.34
N GLN A 23 3.72 -26.67 -11.02
CA GLN A 23 2.75 -26.78 -12.12
C GLN A 23 3.24 -27.66 -13.29
N ARG A 24 4.56 -27.74 -13.53
CA ARG A 24 5.14 -28.61 -14.59
C ARG A 24 4.91 -30.09 -14.36
N TYR A 25 4.76 -30.50 -13.09
CA TYR A 25 4.45 -31.87 -12.72
C TYR A 25 2.98 -32.24 -12.99
N LYS A 26 2.11 -31.26 -13.33
CA LYS A 26 0.69 -31.46 -13.66
C LYS A 26 -0.05 -32.29 -12.62
N LEU A 27 0.26 -32.04 -11.34
CA LEU A 27 -0.30 -32.77 -10.21
C LEU A 27 -1.83 -32.61 -10.17
N GLN A 28 -2.50 -33.73 -9.88
CA GLN A 28 -3.96 -33.78 -9.69
C GLN A 28 -4.30 -33.77 -8.19
N GLU A 29 -5.57 -33.59 -7.86
CA GLU A 29 -6.10 -33.48 -6.50
C GLU A 29 -5.59 -34.60 -5.57
N GLU A 30 -5.47 -35.83 -6.08
CA GLU A 30 -4.99 -37.00 -5.34
C GLU A 30 -3.56 -36.82 -4.83
N ALA A 31 -2.71 -36.13 -5.59
CA ALA A 31 -1.34 -35.85 -5.18
C ALA A 31 -1.28 -34.80 -4.05
N TYR A 32 -2.14 -33.78 -4.10
CA TYR A 32 -2.23 -32.77 -3.02
C TYR A 32 -2.76 -33.39 -1.73
N ARG A 33 -3.77 -34.27 -1.82
CA ARG A 33 -4.33 -34.97 -0.66
C ARG A 33 -3.39 -36.03 -0.07
N GLY A 34 -2.58 -36.66 -0.92
CA GLY A 34 -1.78 -37.83 -0.53
C GLY A 34 -2.64 -38.92 0.11
N GLU A 35 -2.05 -39.75 0.98
CA GLU A 35 -2.81 -40.75 1.75
C GLU A 35 -3.58 -40.12 2.92
N ARG A 36 -2.95 -39.14 3.59
CA ARG A 36 -3.42 -38.61 4.87
C ARG A 36 -4.70 -37.78 4.74
N PHE A 37 -4.92 -37.11 3.61
CA PHE A 37 -6.03 -36.16 3.43
C PHE A 37 -7.05 -36.60 2.37
N LYS A 38 -7.07 -37.90 2.01
CA LYS A 38 -8.00 -38.43 0.98
C LYS A 38 -9.47 -38.08 1.23
N ASN A 39 -9.88 -38.12 2.50
CA ASN A 39 -11.27 -37.96 2.92
C ASN A 39 -11.65 -36.51 3.25
N VAL A 40 -10.79 -35.54 3.00
CA VAL A 40 -11.12 -34.13 3.21
C VAL A 40 -12.12 -33.68 2.15
N GLU A 41 -13.19 -33.01 2.57
CA GLU A 41 -14.24 -32.54 1.67
C GLU A 41 -13.76 -31.38 0.80
N THR A 42 -12.99 -30.46 1.39
CA THR A 42 -12.40 -29.29 0.72
C THR A 42 -11.30 -29.71 -0.25
N LEU A 43 -11.33 -29.16 -1.47
CA LEU A 43 -10.31 -29.41 -2.49
C LEU A 43 -8.96 -28.83 -2.06
N GLN A 44 -7.90 -29.59 -2.30
CA GLN A 44 -6.53 -29.25 -1.93
C GLN A 44 -5.64 -28.90 -3.13
N LYS A 45 -6.09 -29.14 -4.36
CA LYS A 45 -5.38 -28.70 -5.56
C LYS A 45 -5.18 -27.19 -5.53
N GLY A 46 -3.92 -26.77 -5.64
CA GLY A 46 -3.49 -25.37 -5.47
C GLY A 46 -2.82 -25.10 -4.12
N ASN A 47 -2.98 -25.97 -3.12
CA ASN A 47 -2.28 -25.90 -1.84
C ASN A 47 -0.83 -26.39 -1.97
N ASN A 48 0.00 -25.62 -2.65
CA ASN A 48 1.38 -25.99 -2.97
C ASN A 48 2.21 -26.27 -1.72
N ASP A 49 2.03 -25.48 -0.67
CA ASP A 49 2.67 -25.62 0.63
C ASP A 49 2.45 -27.03 1.25
N LEU A 50 1.23 -27.58 1.14
CA LEU A 50 0.88 -28.92 1.64
C LEU A 50 1.71 -30.05 0.98
N LEU A 51 2.22 -29.83 -0.23
CA LEU A 51 3.07 -30.80 -0.93
C LEU A 51 4.38 -31.08 -0.19
N SER A 52 4.81 -30.20 0.72
CA SER A 52 5.92 -30.48 1.63
C SER A 52 5.66 -31.71 2.53
N LEU A 53 4.39 -32.06 2.76
CA LEU A 53 3.98 -33.28 3.48
C LEU A 53 3.57 -34.41 2.53
N THR A 54 2.81 -34.10 1.47
CA THR A 54 2.18 -35.13 0.62
C THR A 54 3.02 -35.56 -0.57
N ARG A 55 3.89 -34.67 -1.09
CA ARG A 55 4.85 -34.92 -2.18
C ARG A 55 6.22 -34.30 -1.88
N PRO A 56 6.86 -34.66 -0.76
CA PRO A 56 8.17 -34.13 -0.40
C PRO A 56 9.25 -34.46 -1.44
N ASP A 57 9.06 -35.52 -2.22
CA ASP A 57 9.91 -35.90 -3.34
C ASP A 57 9.94 -34.84 -4.45
N VAL A 58 8.80 -34.21 -4.75
CA VAL A 58 8.71 -33.16 -5.77
C VAL A 58 9.38 -31.89 -5.28
N ILE A 59 9.14 -31.50 -4.03
CA ILE A 59 9.70 -30.28 -3.45
C ILE A 59 11.23 -30.40 -3.32
N ASP A 60 11.75 -31.54 -2.84
CA ASP A 60 13.19 -31.80 -2.79
C ASP A 60 13.83 -31.77 -4.20
N ALA A 61 13.18 -32.35 -5.21
CA ALA A 61 13.66 -32.30 -6.59
C ALA A 61 13.81 -30.86 -7.10
N ILE A 62 12.79 -30.01 -6.90
CA ILE A 62 12.82 -28.61 -7.34
C ILE A 62 13.95 -27.83 -6.65
N HIS A 63 14.14 -27.99 -5.34
CA HIS A 63 15.27 -27.35 -4.64
C HIS A 63 16.62 -27.78 -5.24
N ARG A 64 16.79 -29.07 -5.52
CA ARG A 64 18.02 -29.60 -6.10
C ARG A 64 18.26 -29.06 -7.51
N GLU A 65 17.23 -28.94 -8.34
CA GLU A 65 17.35 -28.35 -9.67
C GLU A 65 17.88 -26.90 -9.61
N TYR A 66 17.39 -26.07 -8.69
CA TYR A 66 17.89 -24.71 -8.51
C TYR A 66 19.33 -24.66 -7.95
N LEU A 67 19.66 -25.55 -7.01
CA LEU A 67 21.03 -25.66 -6.48
C LEU A 67 22.03 -26.12 -7.55
N GLU A 68 21.62 -27.02 -8.44
CA GLU A 68 22.41 -27.47 -9.60
C GLU A 68 22.61 -26.35 -10.62
N ALA A 69 21.57 -25.54 -10.86
CA ALA A 69 21.65 -24.34 -11.68
C ALA A 69 22.59 -23.27 -11.10
N GLY A 70 22.91 -23.34 -9.81
CA GLY A 70 23.91 -22.47 -9.18
C GLY A 70 23.36 -21.48 -8.18
N ALA A 71 22.12 -21.64 -7.70
CA ALA A 71 21.59 -20.86 -6.59
C ALA A 71 22.51 -20.95 -5.35
N ASP A 72 22.68 -19.82 -4.66
CA ASP A 72 23.32 -19.70 -3.34
C ASP A 72 22.28 -19.80 -2.22
N ILE A 73 21.07 -19.33 -2.48
CA ILE A 73 19.94 -19.29 -1.55
C ILE A 73 18.78 -20.04 -2.19
N ILE A 74 18.10 -20.89 -1.42
CA ILE A 74 16.80 -21.47 -1.80
C ILE A 74 15.72 -21.08 -0.79
N GLU A 75 14.53 -20.78 -1.29
CA GLU A 75 13.36 -20.49 -0.46
C GLU A 75 12.68 -21.77 0.02
N THR A 76 12.13 -21.77 1.23
CA THR A 76 11.24 -22.85 1.68
C THR A 76 9.91 -22.79 0.92
N ASN A 77 9.29 -23.94 0.65
CA ASN A 77 7.92 -24.00 0.11
C ASN A 77 6.90 -23.70 1.22
N THR A 78 6.81 -22.44 1.64
CA THR A 78 6.02 -21.98 2.80
C THR A 78 5.30 -20.64 2.61
N PHE A 79 5.18 -20.17 1.37
CA PHE A 79 4.61 -18.86 1.05
C PHE A 79 3.23 -18.62 1.70
N ASN A 80 2.35 -19.63 1.72
CA ASN A 80 1.00 -19.55 2.29
C ASN A 80 0.84 -20.32 3.60
N SER A 81 1.93 -20.77 4.22
CA SER A 81 1.91 -21.61 5.42
C SER A 81 1.65 -20.81 6.70
N THR A 82 0.54 -20.06 6.73
CA THR A 82 0.00 -19.34 7.89
C THR A 82 -1.41 -19.82 8.20
N THR A 83 -1.88 -19.63 9.43
CA THR A 83 -3.26 -20.01 9.81
C THR A 83 -4.32 -19.26 9.02
N ILE A 84 -4.06 -18.01 8.65
CA ILE A 84 -4.96 -17.18 7.85
C ILE A 84 -5.13 -17.76 6.44
N SER A 85 -4.04 -17.98 5.70
CA SER A 85 -4.10 -18.51 4.33
C SER A 85 -4.56 -19.97 4.28
N MET A 86 -4.09 -20.79 5.22
CA MET A 86 -4.45 -22.22 5.25
C MET A 86 -5.91 -22.47 5.62
N GLN A 87 -6.62 -21.47 6.15
CA GLN A 87 -8.03 -21.60 6.48
C GLN A 87 -8.90 -21.79 5.23
N ASP A 88 -8.52 -21.23 4.07
CA ASP A 88 -9.23 -21.42 2.80
C ASP A 88 -9.25 -22.90 2.37
N TYR A 89 -8.21 -23.64 2.76
CA TYR A 89 -8.08 -25.09 2.55
C TYR A 89 -8.53 -25.94 3.75
N GLN A 90 -8.95 -25.31 4.85
CA GLN A 90 -9.22 -25.93 6.16
C GLN A 90 -8.01 -26.68 6.75
N MET A 91 -6.80 -26.22 6.44
CA MET A 91 -5.52 -26.80 6.87
C MET A 91 -4.79 -25.96 7.93
N GLY A 92 -5.46 -24.98 8.55
CA GLY A 92 -4.84 -24.10 9.55
C GLY A 92 -4.17 -24.84 10.71
N HIS A 93 -4.70 -25.99 11.12
CA HIS A 93 -4.15 -26.83 12.19
C HIS A 93 -2.83 -27.55 11.83
N LEU A 94 -2.38 -27.49 10.57
CA LEU A 94 -1.15 -28.11 10.08
C LEU A 94 -0.01 -27.12 9.85
N VAL A 95 -0.23 -25.83 10.11
CA VAL A 95 0.73 -24.75 9.81
C VAL A 95 2.12 -25.06 10.36
N ARG A 96 2.23 -25.41 11.63
CA ARG A 96 3.51 -25.80 12.22
C ARG A 96 4.17 -26.98 11.49
N GLU A 97 3.40 -28.02 11.19
CA GLU A 97 3.92 -29.26 10.60
C GLU A 97 4.42 -29.02 9.16
N ILE A 98 3.67 -28.26 8.36
CA ILE A 98 4.01 -27.92 6.97
C ILE A 98 5.32 -27.11 6.95
N ASN A 99 5.41 -26.04 7.75
CA ASN A 99 6.60 -25.19 7.81
C ASN A 99 7.84 -25.98 8.23
N LEU A 100 7.73 -26.79 9.28
CA LEU A 100 8.86 -27.57 9.79
C LEU A 100 9.34 -28.62 8.77
N ALA A 101 8.42 -29.28 8.08
CA ALA A 101 8.76 -30.25 7.02
C ALA A 101 9.44 -29.56 5.83
N SER A 102 8.90 -28.43 5.40
CA SER A 102 9.43 -27.63 4.28
C SER A 102 10.83 -27.09 4.58
N ALA A 103 11.04 -26.50 5.75
CA ALA A 103 12.35 -26.02 6.20
C ALA A 103 13.39 -27.16 6.26
N ARG A 104 13.01 -28.34 6.79
CA ARG A 104 13.91 -29.50 6.84
C ARG A 104 14.25 -30.07 5.47
N LEU A 105 13.33 -30.00 4.49
CA LEU A 105 13.60 -30.40 3.11
C LEU A 105 14.66 -29.48 2.48
N ALA A 106 14.43 -28.17 2.54
CA ALA A 106 15.35 -27.17 2.01
C ALA A 106 16.73 -27.25 2.71
N ARG A 107 16.77 -27.36 4.04
CA ARG A 107 18.01 -27.49 4.83
C ARG A 107 18.84 -28.69 4.40
N ARG A 108 18.23 -29.87 4.25
CA ARG A 108 18.92 -31.07 3.78
C ARG A 108 19.51 -30.87 2.38
N ALA A 109 18.75 -30.31 1.45
CA ALA A 109 19.24 -30.05 0.10
C ALA A 109 20.43 -29.05 0.12
N ALA A 110 20.32 -27.96 0.86
CA ALA A 110 21.38 -26.96 1.00
C ALA A 110 22.66 -27.54 1.66
N ASP A 111 22.51 -28.38 2.69
CA ASP A 111 23.63 -29.04 3.36
C ASP A 111 24.34 -30.05 2.46
N ASP A 112 23.59 -30.87 1.72
CA ASP A 112 24.13 -31.82 0.75
C ASP A 112 25.01 -31.11 -0.29
N PHE A 113 24.55 -29.98 -0.83
CA PHE A 113 25.30 -29.22 -1.82
C PHE A 113 26.50 -28.50 -1.20
N THR A 114 26.34 -27.93 0.00
CA THR A 114 27.44 -27.31 0.75
C THR A 114 28.54 -28.32 1.04
N ALA A 115 28.21 -29.55 1.42
CA ALA A 115 29.19 -30.61 1.64
C ALA A 115 29.96 -30.98 0.35
N ARG A 116 29.33 -30.87 -0.83
CA ARG A 116 29.98 -31.12 -2.13
C ARG A 116 30.94 -30.00 -2.56
N THR A 117 30.61 -28.75 -2.27
CA THR A 117 31.49 -27.59 -2.55
C THR A 117 31.55 -26.64 -1.36
N PRO A 118 32.39 -26.93 -0.34
CA PRO A 118 32.42 -26.20 0.93
C PRO A 118 32.80 -24.71 0.83
N ASP A 119 33.46 -24.31 -0.25
CA ASP A 119 33.83 -22.94 -0.58
C ASP A 119 32.62 -22.07 -0.99
N LYS A 120 31.50 -22.69 -1.37
CA LYS A 120 30.23 -22.05 -1.71
C LYS A 120 29.13 -22.55 -0.76
N PRO A 121 29.00 -22.02 0.48
CA PRO A 121 27.90 -22.42 1.36
C PRO A 121 26.54 -22.05 0.77
N ARG A 122 25.53 -22.91 0.97
CA ARG A 122 24.15 -22.70 0.54
C ARG A 122 23.30 -22.31 1.74
N PHE A 123 22.40 -21.37 1.52
CA PHE A 123 21.53 -20.82 2.53
C PHE A 123 20.06 -21.15 2.26
N VAL A 124 19.29 -21.23 3.33
CA VAL A 124 17.85 -21.46 3.29
C VAL A 124 17.11 -20.23 3.78
N ALA A 125 16.28 -19.66 2.92
CA ALA A 125 15.38 -18.56 3.25
C ALA A 125 14.01 -19.13 3.68
N GLY A 126 13.57 -18.82 4.89
CA GLY A 126 12.20 -19.11 5.32
C GLY A 126 11.21 -18.17 4.65
N SER A 127 10.58 -18.59 3.56
CA SER A 127 9.60 -17.78 2.80
C SER A 127 8.33 -17.57 3.62
N ILE A 128 7.94 -16.30 3.77
CA ILE A 128 6.75 -15.84 4.49
C ILE A 128 6.00 -14.88 3.56
N GLY A 129 4.90 -15.36 2.98
CA GLY A 129 4.03 -14.55 2.13
C GLY A 129 3.09 -13.63 2.94
N PRO A 130 2.38 -12.71 2.27
CA PRO A 130 1.62 -11.63 2.92
C PRO A 130 0.22 -12.03 3.43
N THR A 131 -0.17 -13.30 3.27
CA THR A 131 -1.55 -13.84 3.38
C THR A 131 -2.54 -13.28 2.33
N ASN A 132 -3.82 -13.68 2.41
CA ASN A 132 -4.90 -13.19 1.56
C ASN A 132 -5.68 -11.99 2.16
N LYS A 133 -5.32 -11.50 3.36
CA LYS A 133 -6.03 -10.40 4.05
C LYS A 133 -5.16 -9.16 4.21
N THR A 134 -5.81 -7.99 4.26
CA THR A 134 -5.16 -6.69 4.54
C THR A 134 -5.44 -6.24 5.97
N ALA A 135 -4.42 -5.72 6.67
CA ALA A 135 -4.58 -5.07 7.96
C ALA A 135 -4.85 -3.56 7.82
N SER A 136 -4.33 -2.91 6.77
CA SER A 136 -4.41 -1.45 6.61
C SER A 136 -5.68 -0.98 5.89
N MET A 137 -6.35 -1.86 5.14
CA MET A 137 -7.53 -1.53 4.33
C MET A 137 -8.76 -2.38 4.71
N SER A 138 -9.95 -1.80 4.55
CA SER A 138 -11.21 -2.54 4.64
C SER A 138 -11.51 -3.26 3.32
N PRO A 139 -11.92 -4.54 3.35
CA PRO A 139 -12.50 -5.20 2.18
C PRO A 139 -13.96 -4.77 1.92
N ASP A 140 -14.58 -4.07 2.86
CA ASP A 140 -15.96 -3.58 2.78
C ASP A 140 -15.97 -2.06 2.55
N VAL A 141 -16.44 -1.65 1.37
CA VAL A 141 -16.56 -0.23 0.96
C VAL A 141 -17.51 0.55 1.86
N GLU A 142 -18.53 -0.12 2.40
CA GLU A 142 -19.56 0.48 3.26
C GLU A 142 -19.07 0.72 4.67
N ASN A 143 -18.13 -0.10 5.11
CA ASN A 143 -17.54 -0.01 6.43
C ASN A 143 -16.03 0.19 6.34
N PRO A 144 -15.56 1.42 6.06
CA PRO A 144 -14.13 1.73 5.95
C PRO A 144 -13.35 1.46 7.25
N MET A 145 -14.03 1.36 8.40
CA MET A 145 -13.42 1.03 9.69
C MET A 145 -13.21 -0.47 9.90
N TYR A 146 -13.92 -1.33 9.16
CA TYR A 146 -13.85 -2.78 9.28
C TYR A 146 -12.51 -3.34 8.79
N ARG A 147 -12.07 -4.43 9.41
CA ARG A 147 -10.90 -5.21 9.00
C ARG A 147 -11.26 -6.70 9.08
N ALA A 148 -10.93 -7.47 8.03
CA ALA A 148 -11.18 -8.92 8.00
C ALA A 148 -10.21 -9.73 8.88
N ALA A 149 -9.09 -9.11 9.27
CA ALA A 149 -8.14 -9.56 10.27
C ALA A 149 -7.46 -8.31 10.84
N VAL A 150 -7.11 -8.33 12.12
CA VAL A 150 -6.41 -7.22 12.79
C VAL A 150 -4.94 -7.59 13.05
N PHE A 151 -4.11 -6.62 13.43
CA PHE A 151 -2.68 -6.81 13.66
C PHE A 151 -2.34 -8.05 14.50
N ASP A 152 -3.07 -8.28 15.59
CA ASP A 152 -2.83 -9.42 16.47
C ASP A 152 -3.14 -10.77 15.81
N ASP A 153 -4.11 -10.85 14.89
CA ASP A 153 -4.38 -12.07 14.12
C ASP A 153 -3.19 -12.42 13.22
N PHE A 154 -2.65 -11.41 12.51
CA PHE A 154 -1.45 -11.57 11.68
C PHE A 154 -0.23 -11.95 12.52
N LYS A 155 0.00 -11.25 13.63
CA LYS A 155 1.12 -11.52 14.54
C LYS A 155 1.09 -12.98 15.03
N VAL A 156 -0.07 -13.47 15.47
CA VAL A 156 -0.22 -14.86 15.92
C VAL A 156 0.04 -15.84 14.77
N ALA A 157 -0.51 -15.58 13.58
CA ALA A 157 -0.31 -16.44 12.42
C ALA A 157 1.15 -16.51 11.96
N TYR A 158 1.84 -15.36 11.91
CA TYR A 158 3.26 -15.30 11.55
C TYR A 158 4.15 -15.89 12.64
N LYS A 159 3.82 -15.69 13.92
CA LYS A 159 4.59 -16.26 15.02
C LYS A 159 4.66 -17.78 14.93
N GLU A 160 3.51 -18.45 14.75
CA GLU A 160 3.48 -19.91 14.61
C GLU A 160 4.33 -20.40 13.42
N GLN A 161 4.24 -19.71 12.29
CA GLN A 161 5.06 -20.00 11.10
C GLN A 161 6.55 -19.82 11.39
N ILE A 162 6.94 -18.67 11.93
CA ILE A 162 8.33 -18.29 12.17
C ILE A 162 8.98 -19.23 13.18
N GLU A 163 8.29 -19.58 14.28
CA GLU A 163 8.79 -20.57 15.24
C GLU A 163 9.15 -21.90 14.57
N ALA A 164 8.29 -22.39 13.67
CA ALA A 164 8.50 -23.64 12.95
C ALA A 164 9.66 -23.55 11.95
N LEU A 165 9.80 -22.42 11.24
CA LEU A 165 10.91 -22.17 10.33
C LEU A 165 12.25 -22.09 11.08
N VAL A 166 12.30 -21.35 12.19
CA VAL A 166 13.49 -21.21 13.05
C VAL A 166 13.87 -22.56 13.70
N GLU A 167 12.89 -23.38 14.11
CA GLU A 167 13.14 -24.75 14.55
C GLU A 167 13.67 -25.62 13.40
N GLY A 168 13.15 -25.43 12.18
CA GLY A 168 13.54 -26.13 10.97
C GLY A 168 14.95 -25.82 10.47
N GLY A 169 15.59 -24.76 10.98
CA GLY A 169 16.98 -24.42 10.70
C GLY A 169 17.18 -23.55 9.46
N VAL A 170 16.24 -22.65 9.18
CA VAL A 170 16.44 -21.60 8.16
C VAL A 170 17.56 -20.64 8.57
N ASP A 171 18.29 -20.09 7.60
CA ASP A 171 19.39 -19.15 7.84
C ASP A 171 18.89 -17.71 8.02
N PHE A 172 17.76 -17.37 7.40
CA PHE A 172 17.08 -16.09 7.55
C PHE A 172 15.60 -16.20 7.18
N LEU A 173 14.80 -15.24 7.65
CA LEU A 173 13.37 -15.11 7.32
C LEU A 173 13.23 -14.17 6.12
N LEU A 174 12.50 -14.60 5.10
CA LEU A 174 12.19 -13.80 3.92
C LEU A 174 10.70 -13.45 3.94
N ILE A 175 10.38 -12.25 4.43
CA ILE A 175 9.02 -11.70 4.37
C ILE A 175 8.86 -11.04 3.01
N GLU A 176 8.10 -11.65 2.13
CA GLU A 176 8.11 -11.31 0.71
C GLU A 176 6.74 -11.04 0.11
N THR A 177 6.74 -10.44 -1.08
CA THR A 177 5.53 -10.01 -1.80
C THR A 177 4.67 -9.11 -0.90
N ILE A 178 5.32 -8.26 -0.11
CA ILE A 178 4.63 -7.37 0.84
C ILE A 178 3.79 -6.37 0.04
N PHE A 179 2.47 -6.55 0.06
CA PHE A 179 1.52 -5.60 -0.54
C PHE A 179 0.94 -4.62 0.49
N ASP A 180 0.97 -4.98 1.78
CA ASP A 180 0.49 -4.19 2.91
C ASP A 180 1.57 -4.14 4.00
N THR A 181 2.08 -2.93 4.26
CA THR A 181 3.15 -2.70 5.23
C THR A 181 2.73 -3.03 6.65
N LEU A 182 1.44 -2.92 6.99
CA LEU A 182 0.99 -3.26 8.35
C LEU A 182 1.04 -4.78 8.60
N ASN A 183 0.80 -5.60 7.56
CA ASN A 183 1.03 -7.04 7.62
C ASN A 183 2.52 -7.35 7.87
N ALA A 184 3.41 -6.67 7.14
CA ALA A 184 4.85 -6.85 7.31
C ALA A 184 5.33 -6.42 8.71
N LYS A 185 4.80 -5.32 9.26
CA LYS A 185 5.08 -4.92 10.64
C LYS A 185 4.62 -5.97 11.65
N ALA A 186 3.49 -6.65 11.42
CA ALA A 186 3.06 -7.75 12.28
C ALA A 186 3.99 -8.97 12.19
N ALA A 187 4.50 -9.29 10.98
CA ALA A 187 5.48 -10.36 10.78
C ALA A 187 6.85 -10.03 11.44
N ILE A 188 7.32 -8.79 11.31
CA ILE A 188 8.53 -8.28 11.99
C ILE A 188 8.37 -8.40 13.50
N PHE A 189 7.26 -7.91 14.04
CA PHE A 189 6.98 -7.96 15.47
C PHE A 189 6.98 -9.39 15.99
N ALA A 190 6.37 -10.32 15.23
CA ALA A 190 6.38 -11.75 15.54
C ALA A 190 7.79 -12.34 15.49
N ALA A 191 8.61 -11.98 14.50
CA ALA A 191 9.99 -12.44 14.38
C ALA A 191 10.85 -12.01 15.57
N GLU A 192 10.73 -10.75 16.00
CA GLU A 192 11.42 -10.23 17.19
C GLU A 192 10.97 -10.95 18.46
N GLU A 193 9.68 -11.29 18.56
CA GLU A 193 9.13 -12.06 19.68
C GLU A 193 9.72 -13.47 19.75
N VAL A 194 9.77 -14.17 18.61
CA VAL A 194 10.38 -15.49 18.51
C VAL A 194 11.88 -15.43 18.81
N ALA A 195 12.57 -14.39 18.35
CA ALA A 195 13.99 -14.20 18.66
C ALA A 195 14.22 -14.02 20.17
N ALA A 196 13.38 -13.20 20.84
CA ALA A 196 13.44 -12.98 22.28
C ALA A 196 13.12 -14.27 23.08
N GLU A 197 12.12 -15.04 22.66
CA GLU A 197 11.69 -16.27 23.34
C GLU A 197 12.68 -17.45 23.14
N THR A 198 13.26 -17.57 21.96
CA THR A 198 14.16 -18.68 21.60
C THR A 198 15.64 -18.38 21.83
N GLY A 199 16.00 -17.10 21.98
CA GLY A 199 17.39 -16.64 22.01
C GLY A 199 18.13 -16.79 20.68
N LYS A 200 17.42 -17.03 19.57
CA LYS A 200 17.99 -17.17 18.22
C LYS A 200 17.70 -15.94 17.38
N GLU A 201 18.71 -15.11 17.18
CA GLU A 201 18.64 -14.01 16.23
C GLU A 201 18.70 -14.54 14.79
N THR A 202 17.54 -14.60 14.14
CA THR A 202 17.41 -15.01 12.74
C THR A 202 17.24 -13.75 11.88
N PRO A 203 18.19 -13.41 10.97
CA PRO A 203 18.11 -12.21 10.15
C PRO A 203 16.83 -12.16 9.31
N ILE A 204 16.34 -10.95 9.02
CA ILE A 204 15.13 -10.73 8.22
C ILE A 204 15.50 -10.07 6.90
N ILE A 205 14.94 -10.56 5.80
CA ILE A 205 14.89 -9.89 4.51
C ILE A 205 13.44 -9.48 4.25
N LEU A 206 13.25 -8.25 3.78
CA LEU A 206 11.93 -7.71 3.43
C LEU A 206 11.88 -7.47 1.92
N SER A 207 10.93 -8.09 1.23
CA SER A 207 10.72 -7.86 -0.21
C SER A 207 9.32 -7.33 -0.48
N VAL A 208 9.26 -6.10 -1.00
CA VAL A 208 8.00 -5.39 -1.27
C VAL A 208 7.58 -5.56 -2.72
N THR A 209 6.27 -5.66 -2.94
CA THR A 209 5.68 -5.65 -4.29
C THR A 209 4.99 -4.32 -4.55
N LEU A 210 5.25 -3.74 -5.72
CA LEU A 210 4.61 -2.50 -6.18
C LEU A 210 3.46 -2.88 -7.12
N SER A 211 2.31 -2.23 -6.97
CA SER A 211 1.09 -2.61 -7.69
C SER A 211 0.99 -2.03 -9.10
N ASP A 212 1.68 -0.91 -9.36
CA ASP A 212 1.60 -0.19 -10.63
C ASP A 212 2.85 0.66 -10.92
N LYS A 213 2.82 1.36 -12.06
CA LYS A 213 3.90 2.25 -12.50
C LYS A 213 4.03 3.52 -11.65
N ALA A 214 3.12 3.81 -10.74
CA ALA A 214 3.25 4.92 -9.81
C ALA A 214 4.22 4.60 -8.67
N GLY A 215 4.71 3.35 -8.57
CA GLY A 215 5.75 2.96 -7.61
C GLY A 215 5.23 2.84 -6.17
N ARG A 216 3.95 2.50 -6.00
CA ARG A 216 3.30 2.34 -4.69
C ARG A 216 2.94 0.90 -4.41
N THR A 217 2.89 0.54 -3.14
CA THR A 217 2.29 -0.72 -2.68
C THR A 217 0.78 -0.72 -2.93
N LEU A 218 0.14 -1.89 -2.82
CA LEU A 218 -1.32 -2.00 -2.91
C LEU A 218 -2.03 -1.13 -1.85
N SER A 219 -1.44 -1.02 -0.65
CA SER A 219 -1.93 -0.13 0.42
C SER A 219 -1.70 1.37 0.17
N GLY A 220 -1.09 1.74 -0.97
CA GLY A 220 -0.87 3.12 -1.41
C GLY A 220 0.43 3.76 -0.93
N GLN A 221 1.31 3.00 -0.25
CA GLN A 221 2.53 3.53 0.34
C GLN A 221 3.67 3.63 -0.70
N THR A 222 4.41 4.74 -0.68
CA THR A 222 5.63 4.92 -1.49
C THR A 222 6.80 4.06 -1.00
N LEU A 223 7.81 3.86 -1.84
CA LEU A 223 8.98 3.05 -1.48
C LEU A 223 9.80 3.69 -0.35
N GLU A 224 9.97 5.01 -0.35
CA GLU A 224 10.58 5.76 0.76
C GLU A 224 9.82 5.58 2.07
N ALA A 225 8.49 5.72 2.02
CA ALA A 225 7.65 5.55 3.20
C ALA A 225 7.72 4.10 3.72
N PHE A 226 7.75 3.11 2.83
CA PHE A 226 7.95 1.71 3.21
C PHE A 226 9.27 1.52 3.95
N VAL A 227 10.40 1.98 3.38
CA VAL A 227 11.73 1.89 4.00
C VAL A 227 11.73 2.57 5.37
N ALA A 228 11.15 3.76 5.51
CA ALA A 228 11.04 4.45 6.80
C ALA A 228 10.22 3.66 7.83
N SER A 229 9.14 2.99 7.38
CA SER A 229 8.22 2.22 8.22
C SER A 229 8.83 0.94 8.78
N VAL A 230 9.72 0.29 8.03
CA VAL A 230 10.28 -1.04 8.39
C VAL A 230 11.75 -1.01 8.83
N SER A 231 12.43 0.14 8.73
CA SER A 231 13.86 0.26 9.10
C SER A 231 14.15 -0.10 10.57
N HIS A 232 13.16 -0.01 11.46
CA HIS A 232 13.30 -0.38 12.87
C HIS A 232 13.72 -1.85 13.06
N ALA A 233 13.31 -2.73 12.15
CA ALA A 233 13.66 -4.16 12.15
C ALA A 233 15.14 -4.43 11.82
N LYS A 234 15.88 -3.41 11.37
CA LYS A 234 17.28 -3.52 10.91
C LYS A 234 17.49 -4.71 9.95
N PRO A 235 16.69 -4.83 8.87
CA PRO A 235 16.73 -5.99 7.99
C PRO A 235 18.11 -6.18 7.37
N LEU A 236 18.47 -7.43 7.09
CA LEU A 236 19.66 -7.78 6.32
C LEU A 236 19.60 -7.13 4.93
N ALA A 237 18.46 -7.26 4.26
CA ALA A 237 18.21 -6.69 2.95
C ALA A 237 16.76 -6.21 2.81
N ILE A 238 16.57 -5.17 1.99
CA ILE A 238 15.26 -4.74 1.48
C ILE A 238 15.27 -4.89 -0.04
N GLY A 239 14.21 -5.44 -0.61
CA GLY A 239 14.16 -5.70 -2.04
C GLY A 239 12.79 -5.59 -2.69
N LEU A 240 12.77 -5.97 -3.96
CA LEU A 240 11.58 -5.96 -4.81
C LEU A 240 11.39 -7.33 -5.45
N ASN A 241 10.15 -7.80 -5.48
CA ASN A 241 9.78 -9.03 -6.17
C ASN A 241 8.37 -8.98 -6.75
N CYS A 242 8.13 -9.88 -7.71
CA CYS A 242 6.86 -10.01 -8.41
C CYS A 242 6.42 -8.72 -9.15
N SER A 243 5.19 -8.70 -9.65
CA SER A 243 4.50 -7.65 -10.43
C SER A 243 5.13 -7.20 -11.76
N PHE A 244 6.46 -7.13 -11.85
CA PHE A 244 7.19 -6.59 -12.98
C PHE A 244 8.20 -7.59 -13.54
N GLY A 245 8.44 -7.51 -14.84
CA GLY A 245 9.66 -8.06 -15.46
C GLY A 245 10.89 -7.22 -15.08
N ALA A 246 12.09 -7.71 -15.41
CA ALA A 246 13.33 -7.07 -14.99
C ALA A 246 13.46 -5.62 -15.52
N SER A 247 13.13 -5.37 -16.79
CA SER A 247 13.21 -4.02 -17.36
C SER A 247 12.32 -3.00 -16.64
N ASP A 248 11.08 -3.38 -16.32
CA ASP A 248 10.13 -2.49 -15.63
C ASP A 248 10.46 -2.31 -14.14
N MET A 249 11.11 -3.30 -13.50
CA MET A 249 11.50 -3.24 -12.09
C MET A 249 12.73 -2.35 -11.85
N LYS A 250 13.64 -2.26 -12.82
CA LYS A 250 14.93 -1.55 -12.70
C LYS A 250 14.87 -0.13 -12.10
N PRO A 251 13.94 0.75 -12.51
CA PRO A 251 13.88 2.11 -11.97
C PRO A 251 13.66 2.12 -10.45
N TYR A 252 12.85 1.20 -9.94
CA TYR A 252 12.55 1.08 -8.52
C TYR A 252 13.69 0.41 -7.73
N VAL A 253 14.43 -0.53 -8.33
CA VAL A 253 15.66 -1.08 -7.71
C VAL A 253 16.70 0.03 -7.55
N LYS A 254 16.85 0.89 -8.55
CA LYS A 254 17.76 2.05 -8.50
C LYS A 254 17.34 3.07 -7.45
N GLU A 255 16.04 3.34 -7.33
CA GLU A 255 15.48 4.18 -6.28
C GLU A 255 15.76 3.56 -4.90
N LEU A 256 15.47 2.27 -4.72
CA LEU A 256 15.71 1.54 -3.48
C LEU A 256 17.17 1.59 -3.04
N GLY A 257 18.11 1.35 -3.97
CA GLY A 257 19.55 1.43 -3.70
C GLY A 257 20.04 2.83 -3.33
N ARG A 258 19.28 3.89 -3.60
CA ARG A 258 19.59 5.26 -3.16
C ARG A 258 19.10 5.54 -1.74
N ILE A 259 17.99 4.94 -1.33
CA ILE A 259 17.26 5.30 -0.10
C ILE A 259 17.41 4.29 1.04
N SER A 260 17.66 3.02 0.72
CA SER A 260 17.77 1.94 1.71
C SER A 260 19.17 1.88 2.29
N PRO A 261 19.36 1.97 3.62
CA PRO A 261 20.66 1.77 4.25
C PRO A 261 21.07 0.29 4.39
N PHE A 262 20.28 -0.63 3.82
CA PHE A 262 20.47 -2.08 3.90
C PHE A 262 20.87 -2.66 2.54
N PHE A 263 21.26 -3.94 2.50
CA PHE A 263 21.52 -4.61 1.22
C PHE A 263 20.26 -4.64 0.35
N VAL A 264 20.43 -4.74 -0.97
CA VAL A 264 19.33 -4.72 -1.93
C VAL A 264 19.14 -6.11 -2.55
N SER A 265 17.92 -6.64 -2.50
CA SER A 265 17.52 -7.83 -3.27
C SER A 265 16.57 -7.47 -4.41
N ALA A 266 16.64 -8.20 -5.52
CA ALA A 266 15.67 -8.07 -6.61
C ALA A 266 15.45 -9.43 -7.28
N TYR A 267 14.18 -9.82 -7.48
CA TYR A 267 13.84 -11.07 -8.15
C TYR A 267 12.54 -10.90 -8.96
N PRO A 268 12.65 -10.36 -10.20
CA PRO A 268 11.50 -10.06 -11.05
C PRO A 268 10.86 -11.32 -11.65
N ASN A 269 9.66 -11.14 -12.23
CA ASN A 269 8.99 -12.17 -13.01
C ASN A 269 9.67 -12.37 -14.37
N ALA A 270 9.41 -13.51 -15.01
CA ALA A 270 9.79 -13.78 -16.41
C ALA A 270 8.87 -13.04 -17.40
N GLY A 271 8.82 -11.72 -17.28
CA GLY A 271 7.87 -10.84 -17.95
C GLY A 271 6.49 -10.83 -17.30
N LEU A 272 5.55 -10.13 -17.94
CA LEU A 272 4.14 -10.25 -17.60
C LEU A 272 3.59 -11.56 -18.20
N PRO A 273 2.64 -12.24 -17.53
CA PRO A 273 2.01 -13.42 -18.10
C PRO A 273 1.37 -13.07 -19.45
N ASN A 274 1.60 -13.95 -20.41
CA ASN A 274 1.09 -13.84 -21.76
C ASN A 274 -0.42 -14.10 -21.79
N GLN A 275 -0.97 -14.05 -22.99
CA GLN A 275 -2.40 -14.20 -23.19
C GLN A 275 -2.95 -15.56 -22.74
N LEU A 276 -2.10 -16.58 -22.64
CA LEU A 276 -2.43 -17.92 -22.18
C LEU A 276 -2.08 -18.15 -20.70
N GLY A 277 -1.65 -17.12 -19.97
CA GLY A 277 -1.21 -17.22 -18.58
C GLY A 277 0.15 -17.90 -18.41
N GLU A 278 0.97 -17.94 -19.46
CA GLU A 278 2.34 -18.47 -19.47
C GLU A 278 3.35 -17.31 -19.45
N TYR A 279 4.60 -17.57 -19.10
CA TYR A 279 5.65 -16.55 -19.08
C TYR A 279 6.56 -16.69 -20.30
N ASP A 280 6.66 -15.63 -21.11
CA ASP A 280 7.33 -15.66 -22.41
C ASP A 280 8.81 -15.26 -22.35
N GLU A 281 9.25 -14.55 -21.30
CA GLU A 281 10.65 -14.15 -21.23
C GLU A 281 11.51 -15.36 -20.90
N THR A 282 12.33 -15.74 -21.88
CA THR A 282 13.28 -16.85 -21.77
C THR A 282 14.55 -16.41 -21.02
N PRO A 283 15.42 -17.36 -20.61
CA PRO A 283 16.69 -17.03 -19.98
C PRO A 283 17.56 -16.08 -20.82
N ASP A 284 17.55 -16.23 -22.15
CA ASP A 284 18.32 -15.38 -23.06
C ASP A 284 17.76 -13.96 -23.21
N VAL A 285 16.47 -13.75 -22.88
CA VAL A 285 15.82 -12.43 -22.86
C VAL A 285 16.05 -11.74 -21.51
N MET A 286 15.87 -12.46 -20.40
CA MET A 286 16.00 -11.88 -19.06
C MET A 286 17.46 -11.65 -18.64
N ALA A 287 18.40 -12.55 -18.99
CA ALA A 287 19.78 -12.43 -18.53
C ALA A 287 20.45 -11.10 -18.94
N PRO A 288 20.27 -10.58 -20.17
CA PRO A 288 20.71 -9.23 -20.52
C PRO A 288 20.11 -8.12 -19.64
N GLN A 289 18.82 -8.23 -19.28
CA GLN A 289 18.14 -7.23 -18.44
C GLN A 289 18.67 -7.26 -17.00
N ILE A 290 18.84 -8.47 -16.44
CA ILE A 290 19.43 -8.68 -15.10
C ILE A 290 20.90 -8.25 -15.06
N LYS A 291 21.64 -8.45 -16.15
CA LYS A 291 23.03 -7.99 -16.29
C LYS A 291 23.13 -6.47 -16.06
N GLU A 292 22.14 -5.68 -16.43
CA GLU A 292 22.14 -4.24 -16.16
C GLU A 292 22.11 -3.93 -14.66
N PHE A 293 21.37 -4.71 -13.87
CA PHE A 293 21.29 -4.52 -12.42
C PHE A 293 22.64 -4.77 -11.77
N ILE A 294 23.31 -5.82 -12.23
CA ILE A 294 24.62 -6.26 -11.76
C ILE A 294 25.72 -5.26 -12.18
N ASP A 295 25.73 -4.86 -13.44
CA ASP A 295 26.77 -3.97 -13.98
C ASP A 295 26.69 -2.55 -13.42
N GLU A 296 25.48 -2.07 -13.12
CA GLU A 296 25.26 -0.77 -12.47
C GLU A 296 25.45 -0.84 -10.94
N GLY A 297 25.72 -2.02 -10.36
CA GLY A 297 25.94 -2.19 -8.92
C GLY A 297 24.70 -1.89 -8.08
N LEU A 298 23.52 -2.32 -8.55
CA LEU A 298 22.22 -2.02 -7.91
C LEU A 298 21.78 -3.06 -6.89
N VAL A 299 22.36 -4.27 -6.90
CA VAL A 299 21.90 -5.41 -6.10
C VAL A 299 23.02 -6.11 -5.32
N ASN A 300 22.63 -6.77 -4.23
CA ASN A 300 23.42 -7.71 -3.44
C ASN A 300 22.90 -9.14 -3.56
N ILE A 301 21.60 -9.30 -3.80
CA ILE A 301 20.93 -10.60 -4.03
C ILE A 301 20.11 -10.47 -5.32
N ILE A 302 20.22 -11.45 -6.21
CA ILE A 302 19.44 -11.51 -7.45
C ILE A 302 18.82 -12.90 -7.62
N GLY A 303 17.56 -12.98 -8.01
CA GLY A 303 16.85 -14.24 -8.22
C GLY A 303 15.75 -14.12 -9.26
N GLY A 304 14.78 -15.03 -9.20
CA GLY A 304 13.60 -15.00 -10.05
C GLY A 304 12.31 -15.24 -9.28
N CYS A 305 11.21 -14.60 -9.70
CA CYS A 305 9.88 -14.88 -9.18
C CYS A 305 9.06 -15.66 -10.23
N CYS A 306 7.79 -15.34 -10.43
CA CYS A 306 6.88 -16.11 -11.27
C CYS A 306 7.39 -16.30 -12.70
N GLY A 307 7.35 -17.55 -13.18
CA GLY A 307 7.77 -17.93 -14.53
C GLY A 307 9.26 -18.24 -14.70
N THR A 308 10.10 -17.87 -13.73
CA THR A 308 11.52 -18.18 -13.77
C THR A 308 11.78 -19.66 -13.49
N THR A 309 12.93 -20.16 -13.97
CA THR A 309 13.27 -21.59 -14.03
C THR A 309 14.74 -21.80 -13.68
N PRO A 310 15.18 -23.04 -13.41
CA PRO A 310 16.61 -23.34 -13.22
C PRO A 310 17.50 -22.80 -14.36
N ASP A 311 17.03 -22.83 -15.61
CA ASP A 311 17.78 -22.27 -16.74
C ASP A 311 17.99 -20.75 -16.62
N HIS A 312 17.03 -20.01 -16.07
CA HIS A 312 17.21 -18.58 -15.79
C HIS A 312 18.29 -18.35 -14.73
N ILE A 313 18.20 -19.10 -13.63
CA ILE A 313 19.14 -19.02 -12.50
C ILE A 313 20.56 -19.37 -12.94
N ALA A 314 20.73 -20.37 -13.82
CA ALA A 314 22.02 -20.72 -14.40
C ALA A 314 22.64 -19.55 -15.16
N ARG A 315 21.85 -18.83 -15.97
CA ARG A 315 22.33 -17.63 -16.68
C ARG A 315 22.68 -16.51 -15.72
N TYR A 316 21.97 -16.34 -14.61
CA TYR A 316 22.32 -15.30 -13.62
C TYR A 316 23.62 -15.63 -12.89
N ALA A 317 23.81 -16.90 -12.52
CA ALA A 317 25.03 -17.38 -11.89
C ALA A 317 26.29 -17.16 -12.76
N GLU A 318 26.15 -17.24 -14.09
CA GLU A 318 27.23 -16.91 -15.04
C GLU A 318 27.63 -15.43 -15.05
N LEU A 319 26.71 -14.52 -14.69
CA LEU A 319 26.92 -13.06 -14.79
C LEU A 319 27.65 -12.45 -13.58
N VAL A 320 27.54 -13.08 -12.41
CA VAL A 320 28.01 -12.55 -11.12
C VAL A 320 29.54 -12.58 -10.90
N PRO A 321 30.31 -13.59 -11.36
CA PRO A 321 31.75 -13.66 -11.06
C PRO A 321 32.51 -12.38 -11.42
N GLY A 322 33.28 -11.85 -10.46
CA GLY A 322 34.09 -10.63 -10.63
C GLY A 322 33.33 -9.31 -10.59
N LYS A 323 32.02 -9.33 -10.34
CA LYS A 323 31.17 -8.13 -10.23
C LYS A 323 31.19 -7.57 -8.81
N LYS A 324 30.99 -6.26 -8.70
CA LYS A 324 30.94 -5.57 -7.40
C LYS A 324 29.49 -5.52 -6.91
N PRO A 325 29.20 -6.00 -5.69
CA PRO A 325 27.87 -5.86 -5.11
C PRO A 325 27.55 -4.39 -4.81
N HIS A 326 26.26 -4.07 -4.68
CA HIS A 326 25.80 -2.77 -4.23
C HIS A 326 26.37 -2.40 -2.86
N VAL A 327 26.71 -1.12 -2.67
CA VAL A 327 27.19 -0.58 -1.40
C VAL A 327 26.06 0.28 -0.81
N PRO A 328 25.42 -0.18 0.27
CA PRO A 328 24.32 0.58 0.87
C PRO A 328 24.77 1.99 1.30
N PRO A 329 23.95 3.03 1.05
CA PRO A 329 24.19 4.37 1.58
C PRO A 329 24.20 4.39 3.11
N ALA A 330 24.89 5.38 3.68
CA ALA A 330 24.83 5.61 5.12
C ALA A 330 23.39 5.98 5.55
N PRO A 331 22.91 5.52 6.72
CA PRO A 331 21.63 5.94 7.27
C PRO A 331 21.53 7.46 7.34
N ALA A 332 20.38 8.00 6.93
CA ALA A 332 20.14 9.43 7.00
C ALA A 332 20.11 9.88 8.49
N PRO A 333 20.80 10.97 8.87
CA PRO A 333 20.87 11.44 10.26
C PRO A 333 19.66 12.29 10.66
N TYR A 334 18.47 11.92 10.21
CA TYR A 334 17.23 12.69 10.39
C TYR A 334 16.10 11.81 10.89
N LEU A 335 15.22 12.38 11.72
CA LEU A 335 13.96 11.74 12.06
C LEU A 335 13.18 11.49 10.76
N ARG A 336 12.81 10.22 10.54
CA ARG A 336 11.98 9.77 9.43
C ARG A 336 10.66 9.26 9.98
N LEU A 337 9.58 9.83 9.50
CA LEU A 337 8.21 9.41 9.78
C LEU A 337 7.55 9.00 8.47
N ALA A 338 6.43 8.30 8.54
CA ALA A 338 5.69 7.95 7.34
C ALA A 338 4.18 7.85 7.60
N GLY A 339 3.42 8.38 6.66
CA GLY A 339 2.06 7.93 6.37
C GLY A 339 2.10 6.98 5.16
N LEU A 340 1.36 7.32 4.10
CA LEU A 340 1.59 6.77 2.76
C LEU A 340 2.83 7.36 2.08
N GLU A 341 3.26 8.55 2.52
CA GLU A 341 4.45 9.25 2.04
C GLU A 341 5.45 9.46 3.19
N GLU A 342 6.74 9.51 2.86
CA GLU A 342 7.78 9.77 3.84
C GLU A 342 7.75 11.25 4.24
N LEU A 343 7.82 11.50 5.55
CA LEU A 343 8.13 12.81 6.11
C LEU A 343 9.51 12.75 6.75
N LYS A 344 10.49 13.36 6.09
CA LYS A 344 11.86 13.47 6.57
C LYS A 344 12.08 14.84 7.21
N VAL A 345 12.41 14.86 8.50
CA VAL A 345 12.62 16.10 9.26
C VAL A 345 14.06 16.59 9.07
N THR A 346 14.29 17.29 7.97
CA THR A 346 15.60 17.86 7.63
C THR A 346 15.74 19.31 8.14
N PRO A 347 16.97 19.85 8.25
CA PRO A 347 17.18 21.23 8.67
C PRO A 347 16.49 22.28 7.80
N GLU A 348 16.25 21.97 6.52
CA GLU A 348 15.57 22.88 5.57
C GLU A 348 14.07 23.01 5.86
N LEU A 349 13.47 22.04 6.55
CA LEU A 349 12.06 22.08 6.95
C LEU A 349 11.80 23.14 8.04
N ASN A 350 12.85 23.57 8.76
CA ASN A 350 12.86 24.52 9.87
C ASN A 350 12.01 24.11 11.09
N PHE A 351 10.68 23.98 10.91
CA PHE A 351 9.74 23.63 11.98
C PHE A 351 8.60 22.75 11.45
N LEU A 352 8.30 21.67 12.17
CA LEU A 352 7.23 20.74 11.80
C LEU A 352 5.94 21.03 12.57
N ASN A 353 4.86 21.33 11.83
CA ASN A 353 3.53 21.57 12.39
C ASN A 353 2.76 20.26 12.61
N ILE A 354 2.40 19.99 13.87
CA ILE A 354 1.56 18.84 14.25
C ILE A 354 0.16 19.38 14.55
N GLY A 355 -0.85 18.95 13.78
CA GLY A 355 -2.22 19.45 13.92
C GLY A 355 -2.93 18.96 15.18
N GLU A 356 -3.31 19.88 16.07
CA GLU A 356 -3.87 19.62 17.41
C GLU A 356 -5.38 19.34 17.47
N ARG A 357 -6.14 19.54 16.39
CA ARG A 357 -7.62 19.62 16.46
C ARG A 357 -8.34 18.29 16.51
N CYS A 358 -7.67 17.18 16.22
CA CYS A 358 -8.20 15.82 16.34
C CYS A 358 -8.08 15.28 17.78
N ASN A 359 -8.41 16.13 18.74
CA ASN A 359 -8.23 15.89 20.16
C ASN A 359 -9.56 16.07 20.90
N VAL A 360 -10.08 15.02 21.52
CA VAL A 360 -11.37 15.07 22.24
C VAL A 360 -11.33 15.97 23.48
N ALA A 361 -10.18 16.13 24.12
CA ALA A 361 -10.01 17.02 25.27
C ALA A 361 -9.84 18.50 24.84
N GLY A 362 -9.17 18.74 23.71
CA GLY A 362 -8.83 20.07 23.21
C GLY A 362 -9.87 20.70 22.27
N SER A 363 -10.66 19.89 21.56
CA SER A 363 -11.57 20.35 20.51
C SER A 363 -13.02 19.96 20.80
N ARG A 364 -13.84 20.93 21.25
CA ARG A 364 -15.28 20.72 21.51
C ARG A 364 -16.03 20.17 20.30
N ARG A 365 -15.66 20.63 19.09
CA ARG A 365 -16.26 20.15 17.83
C ARG A 365 -15.90 18.68 17.59
N PHE A 366 -14.63 18.30 17.77
CA PHE A 366 -14.19 16.92 17.57
C PHE A 366 -14.83 15.97 18.60
N LEU A 367 -14.81 16.34 19.89
CA LEU A 367 -15.47 15.58 20.97
C LEU A 367 -16.95 15.30 20.66
N ARG A 368 -17.68 16.33 20.23
CA ARG A 368 -19.10 16.19 19.88
C ARG A 368 -19.28 15.18 18.75
N LEU A 369 -18.49 15.27 17.68
CA LEU A 369 -18.59 14.39 16.51
C LEU A 369 -18.26 12.93 16.87
N ILE A 370 -17.23 12.68 17.68
CA ILE A 370 -16.88 11.35 18.15
C ILE A 370 -17.98 10.77 19.07
N ARG A 371 -18.53 11.58 19.99
CA ARG A 371 -19.66 11.16 20.85
C ARG A 371 -20.92 10.84 20.05
N GLU A 372 -21.20 11.62 19.00
CA GLU A 372 -22.31 11.41 18.06
C GLU A 372 -22.03 10.29 17.04
N LYS A 373 -20.85 9.65 17.08
CA LYS A 373 -20.39 8.63 16.11
C LYS A 373 -20.37 9.14 14.66
N ASN A 374 -20.25 10.45 14.49
CA ASN A 374 -20.14 11.11 13.19
C ASN A 374 -18.67 11.20 12.76
N TYR A 375 -18.06 10.03 12.54
CA TYR A 375 -16.63 9.93 12.24
C TYR A 375 -16.25 10.55 10.90
N GLU A 376 -17.16 10.60 9.92
CA GLU A 376 -16.91 11.23 8.62
C GLU A 376 -16.63 12.73 8.77
N LYS A 377 -17.48 13.45 9.52
CA LYS A 377 -17.26 14.86 9.83
C LYS A 377 -16.05 15.07 10.75
N ALA A 378 -15.71 14.09 11.57
CA ALA A 378 -14.50 14.13 12.37
C ALA A 378 -13.23 14.01 11.49
N LEU A 379 -13.29 13.19 10.44
CA LEU A 379 -12.21 13.04 9.45
C LEU A 379 -12.01 14.32 8.63
N GLU A 380 -13.06 15.08 8.34
CA GLU A 380 -12.95 16.41 7.71
C GLU A 380 -12.07 17.38 8.53
N ILE A 381 -12.08 17.26 9.87
CA ILE A 381 -11.20 18.07 10.73
C ILE A 381 -9.74 17.69 10.50
N ALA A 382 -9.44 16.39 10.38
CA ALA A 382 -8.08 15.93 10.04
C ALA A 382 -7.66 16.44 8.65
N ARG A 383 -8.54 16.32 7.65
CA ARG A 383 -8.27 16.78 6.28
C ARG A 383 -8.00 18.28 6.22
N LYS A 384 -8.85 19.07 6.87
CA LYS A 384 -8.68 20.53 6.94
C LYS A 384 -7.35 20.90 7.57
N GLN A 385 -6.90 20.21 8.61
CA GLN A 385 -5.59 20.48 9.21
C GLN A 385 -4.44 20.21 8.24
N VAL A 386 -4.50 19.12 7.47
CA VAL A 386 -3.50 18.83 6.42
C VAL A 386 -3.51 19.92 5.34
N ASP A 387 -4.68 20.36 4.90
CA ASP A 387 -4.83 21.44 3.90
C ASP A 387 -4.33 22.79 4.43
N ASP A 388 -4.52 23.05 5.73
CA ASP A 388 -4.04 24.25 6.42
C ASP A 388 -2.53 24.18 6.75
N GLY A 389 -1.84 23.07 6.44
CA GLY A 389 -0.38 22.95 6.55
C GLY A 389 0.14 22.03 7.65
N ALA A 390 -0.70 21.24 8.31
CA ALA A 390 -0.23 20.18 9.20
C ALA A 390 0.53 19.11 8.42
N GLN A 391 1.72 18.77 8.91
CA GLN A 391 2.56 17.73 8.33
C GLN A 391 2.45 16.41 9.11
N VAL A 392 1.91 16.45 10.33
CA VAL A 392 1.54 15.30 11.17
C VAL A 392 0.19 15.63 11.82
N ILE A 393 -0.65 14.63 12.04
CA ILE A 393 -1.93 14.80 12.74
C ILE A 393 -1.85 14.16 14.13
N ASP A 394 -2.10 14.96 15.17
CA ASP A 394 -2.26 14.48 16.55
C ASP A 394 -3.69 13.97 16.76
N VAL A 395 -3.82 12.72 17.20
CA VAL A 395 -5.11 12.06 17.42
C VAL A 395 -5.20 11.63 18.88
N ASN A 396 -6.09 12.27 19.63
CA ASN A 396 -6.35 11.98 21.03
C ASN A 396 -7.82 11.60 21.26
N MET A 397 -8.03 10.46 21.93
CA MET A 397 -9.35 9.88 22.25
C MET A 397 -9.60 9.73 23.75
N ASP A 398 -8.82 10.42 24.59
CA ASP A 398 -8.92 10.36 26.04
C ASP A 398 -10.09 11.21 26.55
N GLU A 399 -11.21 10.56 26.83
CA GLU A 399 -12.34 11.16 27.55
C GLU A 399 -13.00 10.13 28.45
N GLY A 400 -13.38 10.53 29.67
CA GLY A 400 -13.86 9.60 30.70
C GLY A 400 -15.12 8.81 30.33
N LEU A 401 -15.88 9.26 29.35
CA LEU A 401 -17.10 8.63 28.84
C LEU A 401 -16.89 7.80 27.57
N LEU A 402 -15.68 7.78 27.00
CA LEU A 402 -15.35 7.06 25.77
C LEU A 402 -14.50 5.82 26.07
N ASP A 403 -14.68 4.80 25.23
CA ASP A 403 -13.75 3.68 25.15
C ASP A 403 -12.58 4.08 24.24
N GLY A 404 -11.55 4.70 24.84
CA GLY A 404 -10.45 5.31 24.10
C GLY A 404 -9.77 4.37 23.10
N ALA A 405 -9.55 3.09 23.46
CA ALA A 405 -8.89 2.13 22.58
C ALA A 405 -9.76 1.80 21.35
N ARG A 406 -11.08 1.64 21.56
CA ARG A 406 -12.03 1.41 20.48
C ARG A 406 -12.18 2.63 19.57
N GLU A 407 -12.31 3.82 20.15
CA GLU A 407 -12.47 5.05 19.37
C GLU A 407 -11.20 5.39 18.56
N MET A 408 -10.02 5.17 19.14
CA MET A 408 -8.74 5.29 18.44
C MET A 408 -8.67 4.32 17.25
N THR A 409 -8.98 3.05 17.47
CA THR A 409 -9.02 2.02 16.43
C THR A 409 -9.96 2.39 15.29
N ASN A 410 -11.21 2.77 15.61
CA ASN A 410 -12.22 3.15 14.63
C ASN A 410 -11.76 4.36 13.80
N PHE A 411 -11.31 5.41 14.47
CA PHE A 411 -10.95 6.65 13.78
C PHE A 411 -9.70 6.48 12.91
N LEU A 412 -8.68 5.77 13.38
CA LEU A 412 -7.47 5.52 12.59
C LEU A 412 -7.73 4.58 11.40
N ASN A 413 -8.58 3.57 11.57
CA ASN A 413 -8.98 2.71 10.45
C ASN A 413 -9.76 3.49 9.38
N LEU A 414 -10.61 4.45 9.80
CA LEU A 414 -11.29 5.37 8.88
C LEU A 414 -10.29 6.33 8.22
N LEU A 415 -9.36 6.90 8.98
CA LEU A 415 -8.34 7.82 8.48
C LEU A 415 -7.47 7.15 7.41
N ALA A 416 -7.09 5.89 7.60
CA ALA A 416 -6.34 5.10 6.61
C ALA A 416 -7.09 4.92 5.28
N SER A 417 -8.43 5.02 5.28
CA SER A 417 -9.24 5.00 4.05
C SER A 417 -9.26 6.34 3.30
N ASP A 418 -8.74 7.42 3.89
CA ASP A 418 -8.63 8.74 3.26
C ASP A 418 -7.18 9.06 2.85
N PRO A 419 -6.81 8.82 1.59
CA PRO A 419 -5.54 9.18 0.97
C PRO A 419 -4.96 10.55 1.34
N ASP A 420 -5.80 11.58 1.39
CA ASP A 420 -5.33 12.97 1.55
C ASP A 420 -4.83 13.20 2.98
N VAL A 421 -5.40 12.47 3.95
CA VAL A 421 -5.00 12.48 5.35
C VAL A 421 -3.95 11.41 5.63
N ALA A 422 -4.15 10.20 5.10
CA ALA A 422 -3.24 9.07 5.30
C ALA A 422 -1.84 9.29 4.72
N ARG A 423 -1.67 10.25 3.78
CA ARG A 423 -0.34 10.61 3.26
C ARG A 423 0.62 11.10 4.33
N VAL A 424 0.12 11.82 5.35
CA VAL A 424 0.93 12.34 6.45
C VAL A 424 1.01 11.34 7.62
N PRO A 425 2.10 11.36 8.42
CA PRO A 425 2.18 10.54 9.63
C PRO A 425 1.14 10.94 10.69
N VAL A 426 0.85 10.00 11.59
CA VAL A 426 -0.04 10.21 12.73
C VAL A 426 0.76 10.22 14.03
N MET A 427 0.45 11.16 14.91
CA MET A 427 0.84 11.16 16.31
C MET A 427 -0.33 10.58 17.13
N ILE A 428 -0.09 9.42 17.74
CA ILE A 428 -1.08 8.70 18.55
C ILE A 428 -0.97 9.24 19.97
N ASP A 429 -1.98 9.99 20.42
CA ASP A 429 -1.97 10.66 21.71
C ASP A 429 -2.92 10.02 22.72
N SER A 430 -2.36 9.59 23.86
CA SER A 430 -3.10 9.12 25.01
C SER A 430 -2.22 9.04 26.27
N SER A 431 -2.85 9.24 27.42
CA SER A 431 -2.31 8.98 28.75
C SER A 431 -2.30 7.50 29.14
N LYS A 432 -2.95 6.64 28.35
CA LYS A 432 -3.16 5.20 28.60
C LYS A 432 -2.44 4.35 27.56
N TRP A 433 -1.60 3.43 28.02
CA TRP A 433 -0.81 2.56 27.13
C TRP A 433 -1.68 1.72 26.20
N GLU A 434 -2.79 1.19 26.69
CA GLU A 434 -3.71 0.36 25.90
C GLU A 434 -4.31 1.09 24.69
N VAL A 435 -4.45 2.43 24.77
CA VAL A 435 -4.93 3.26 23.66
C VAL A 435 -3.81 3.53 22.67
N LEU A 436 -2.60 3.83 23.17
CA LEU A 436 -1.39 3.99 22.34
C LEU A 436 -1.12 2.71 21.52
N GLU A 437 -1.16 1.56 22.18
CA GLU A 437 -0.95 0.25 21.54
C GLU A 437 -2.04 -0.07 20.52
N ALA A 438 -3.31 0.22 20.83
CA ALA A 438 -4.40 0.06 19.87
C ALA A 438 -4.18 0.92 18.62
N GLY A 439 -3.71 2.17 18.78
CA GLY A 439 -3.37 3.03 17.66
C GLY A 439 -2.19 2.52 16.83
N LEU A 440 -1.12 2.04 17.48
CA LEU A 440 0.07 1.51 16.80
C LEU A 440 -0.29 0.31 15.91
N LYS A 441 -1.20 -0.55 16.38
CA LYS A 441 -1.75 -1.70 15.63
C LYS A 441 -2.58 -1.32 14.41
N CYS A 442 -2.94 -0.04 14.23
CA CYS A 442 -3.72 0.46 13.09
C CYS A 442 -2.87 1.27 12.08
N THR A 443 -1.61 1.58 12.40
CA THR A 443 -0.78 2.49 11.59
C THR A 443 0.25 1.75 10.73
N GLN A 444 0.05 1.76 9.41
CA GLN A 444 0.98 1.13 8.46
C GLN A 444 2.33 1.85 8.36
N GLY A 445 2.32 3.18 8.52
CA GLY A 445 3.51 4.02 8.49
C GLY A 445 4.30 4.04 9.81
N LYS A 446 5.37 4.84 9.84
CA LYS A 446 6.11 5.18 11.07
C LYS A 446 5.45 6.39 11.75
N SER A 447 4.68 6.10 12.78
CA SER A 447 3.93 7.05 13.61
C SER A 447 4.77 7.61 14.78
N ILE A 448 4.20 8.55 15.53
CA ILE A 448 4.76 9.06 16.78
C ILE A 448 3.86 8.64 17.94
N VAL A 449 4.43 8.14 19.03
CA VAL A 449 3.72 7.86 20.29
C VAL A 449 3.79 9.08 21.20
N ASN A 450 2.64 9.62 21.58
CA ASN A 450 2.48 10.75 22.50
C ASN A 450 1.67 10.31 23.73
N SER A 451 2.26 9.96 24.86
CA SER A 451 3.67 9.99 25.21
C SER A 451 3.99 8.92 26.25
N ILE A 452 5.28 8.70 26.49
CA ILE A 452 5.78 7.92 27.63
C ILE A 452 6.52 8.85 28.60
N SER A 453 6.69 8.42 29.85
CA SER A 453 7.39 9.18 30.88
C SER A 453 7.89 8.27 32.00
N LEU A 454 8.70 8.81 32.91
CA LEU A 454 9.24 8.10 34.09
C LEU A 454 8.27 8.12 35.28
N LYS A 455 7.04 8.63 35.13
CA LYS A 455 6.06 8.80 36.23
C LYS A 455 5.77 7.53 37.02
N ASN A 456 5.77 6.38 36.34
CA ASN A 456 5.50 5.06 36.93
C ASN A 456 6.79 4.26 37.18
N GLY A 457 7.95 4.92 37.13
CA GLY A 457 9.25 4.30 37.32
C GLY A 457 9.89 3.79 36.02
N GLU A 458 11.16 3.41 36.16
CA GLU A 458 12.06 3.05 35.06
C GLU A 458 11.65 1.77 34.32
N ALA A 459 11.19 0.73 35.04
CA ALA A 459 10.84 -0.55 34.44
C ALA A 459 9.66 -0.43 33.46
N GLU A 460 8.63 0.33 33.81
CA GLU A 460 7.48 0.57 32.94
C GLU A 460 7.86 1.45 31.74
N PHE A 461 8.67 2.49 31.98
CA PHE A 461 9.20 3.35 30.92
C PHE A 461 9.99 2.56 29.87
N LEU A 462 10.91 1.69 30.29
CA LEU A 462 11.70 0.86 29.39
C LEU A 462 10.84 -0.18 28.66
N ARG A 463 9.86 -0.79 29.34
CA ARG A 463 8.91 -1.72 28.70
C ARG A 463 8.11 -1.04 27.59
N HIS A 464 7.59 0.15 27.85
CA HIS A 464 6.88 0.92 26.84
C HIS A 464 7.82 1.31 25.68
N ALA A 465 9.04 1.78 25.98
CA ALA A 465 10.02 2.10 24.97
C ALA A 465 10.37 0.90 24.07
N GLU A 466 10.58 -0.29 24.65
CA GLU A 466 10.81 -1.52 23.89
C GLU A 466 9.64 -1.82 22.95
N LEU A 467 8.40 -1.75 23.44
CA LEU A 467 7.22 -1.96 22.58
C LEU A 467 7.12 -0.92 21.47
N VAL A 468 7.37 0.37 21.76
CA VAL A 468 7.38 1.42 20.73
C VAL A 468 8.42 1.11 19.64
N GLN A 469 9.60 0.62 20.02
CA GLN A 469 10.65 0.22 19.08
C GLN A 469 10.21 -0.98 18.22
N ARG A 470 9.61 -2.01 18.83
CA ARG A 470 9.08 -3.19 18.12
C ARG A 470 7.94 -2.86 17.16
N TYR A 471 7.11 -1.86 17.48
CA TYR A 471 6.10 -1.32 16.55
C TYR A 471 6.67 -0.39 15.48
N GLY A 472 7.94 0.02 15.61
CA GLY A 472 8.62 0.88 14.65
C GLY A 472 8.15 2.33 14.65
N ALA A 473 7.81 2.89 15.82
CA ALA A 473 7.37 4.28 15.96
C ALA A 473 8.44 5.17 16.63
N ALA A 474 8.35 6.48 16.38
CA ALA A 474 9.07 7.47 17.16
C ALA A 474 8.31 7.75 18.48
N VAL A 475 8.97 8.40 19.45
CA VAL A 475 8.39 8.57 20.79
C VAL A 475 8.56 9.98 21.33
N ILE A 476 7.46 10.54 21.85
CA ILE A 476 7.50 11.70 22.74
C ILE A 476 7.74 11.23 24.17
N VAL A 477 8.76 11.78 24.79
CA VAL A 477 9.12 11.59 26.19
C VAL A 477 8.82 12.88 26.94
N MET A 478 7.78 12.86 27.78
CA MET A 478 7.49 14.02 28.63
C MET A 478 8.50 14.12 29.77
N ALA A 479 8.86 15.35 30.13
CA ALA A 479 9.64 15.64 31.33
C ALA A 479 8.79 15.47 32.60
N PHE A 480 8.43 14.23 32.91
CA PHE A 480 7.65 13.82 34.07
C PHE A 480 8.28 12.55 34.64
N ASP A 481 8.63 12.56 35.94
CA ASP A 481 9.17 11.40 36.65
C ASP A 481 8.36 11.07 37.92
N GLU A 482 8.88 10.16 38.75
CA GLU A 482 8.23 9.69 39.97
C GLU A 482 7.93 10.81 40.99
N THR A 483 8.59 11.96 40.86
CA THR A 483 8.42 13.13 41.73
C THR A 483 7.42 14.16 41.20
N GLY A 484 6.99 14.03 39.94
CA GLY A 484 6.04 14.93 39.31
C GLY A 484 6.50 15.48 37.97
N GLN A 485 5.74 16.45 37.47
CA GLN A 485 6.04 17.18 36.24
C GLN A 485 7.16 18.19 36.47
N ALA A 486 8.13 18.28 35.54
CA ALA A 486 9.18 19.29 35.62
C ALA A 486 8.63 20.70 35.34
N ALA A 487 8.75 21.58 36.33
CA ALA A 487 8.33 22.97 36.25
C ALA A 487 9.50 23.99 36.21
N SER A 488 10.72 23.60 36.61
CA SER A 488 11.92 24.44 36.52
C SER A 488 12.89 23.94 35.45
N TYR A 489 13.79 24.81 35.01
CA TYR A 489 14.89 24.49 34.10
C TYR A 489 15.69 23.25 34.58
N GLU A 490 16.17 23.23 35.82
CA GLU A 490 17.02 22.16 36.33
C GLU A 490 16.31 20.80 36.32
N ARG A 491 15.01 20.77 36.67
CA ARG A 491 14.22 19.54 36.64
C ARG A 491 13.98 19.04 35.22
N ARG A 492 13.77 19.92 34.24
CA ARG A 492 13.66 19.55 32.83
C ARG A 492 14.94 18.86 32.35
N LEU A 493 16.09 19.44 32.67
CA LEU A 493 17.42 18.90 32.33
C LEU A 493 17.65 17.51 32.94
N GLU A 494 17.38 17.37 34.23
CA GLU A 494 17.58 16.12 34.96
C GLU A 494 16.77 14.97 34.35
N ILE A 495 15.47 15.19 34.11
CA ILE A 495 14.57 14.15 33.60
C ILE A 495 14.93 13.81 32.14
N CYS A 496 15.12 14.80 31.27
CA CYS A 496 15.48 14.56 29.87
C CYS A 496 16.83 13.84 29.76
N SER A 497 17.83 14.22 30.57
CA SER A 497 19.13 13.54 30.63
C SER A 497 19.01 12.08 31.09
N ARG A 498 18.20 11.82 32.13
CA ARG A 498 17.96 10.47 32.65
C ARG A 498 17.27 9.60 31.60
N ALA A 499 16.17 10.09 31.02
CA ALA A 499 15.42 9.37 30.01
C ALA A 499 16.26 9.07 28.76
N TYR A 500 17.05 10.04 28.27
CA TYR A 500 17.94 9.83 27.12
C TYR A 500 18.95 8.71 27.38
N ARG A 501 19.61 8.71 28.55
CA ARG A 501 20.57 7.66 28.93
C ARG A 501 19.92 6.28 29.00
N LEU A 502 18.70 6.19 29.54
CA LEU A 502 17.95 4.95 29.63
C LEU A 502 17.57 4.42 28.24
N LEU A 503 17.01 5.26 27.37
CA LEU A 503 16.56 4.86 26.04
C LEU A 503 17.74 4.45 25.14
N THR A 504 18.77 5.29 25.06
CA THR A 504 19.95 5.00 24.23
C THR A 504 20.76 3.81 24.75
N GLY A 505 20.82 3.62 26.08
CA GLY A 505 21.39 2.44 26.72
C GLY A 505 20.67 1.15 26.36
N ASN A 506 19.36 1.21 26.08
CA ASN A 506 18.55 0.08 25.62
C ASN A 506 18.53 -0.08 24.09
N GLY A 507 19.36 0.67 23.35
CA GLY A 507 19.48 0.55 21.89
C GLY A 507 18.37 1.24 21.09
N PHE A 508 17.59 2.14 21.72
CA PHE A 508 16.64 3.01 21.04
C PHE A 508 17.38 4.04 20.17
N ASP A 509 16.92 4.28 18.94
CA ASP A 509 17.57 5.25 18.03
C ASP A 509 17.39 6.68 18.58
N PRO A 510 18.48 7.42 18.87
CA PRO A 510 18.38 8.80 19.33
C PRO A 510 17.58 9.73 18.40
N GLN A 511 17.52 9.42 17.10
CA GLN A 511 16.77 10.21 16.12
C GLN A 511 15.25 10.07 16.28
N ASP A 512 14.79 9.00 16.92
CA ASP A 512 13.39 8.69 17.18
C ASP A 512 12.92 9.20 18.55
N ILE A 513 13.81 9.81 19.33
CA ILE A 513 13.50 10.41 20.64
C ILE A 513 13.13 11.88 20.46
N ILE A 514 11.89 12.22 20.84
CA ILE A 514 11.38 13.58 20.88
C ILE A 514 11.11 13.92 22.34
N PHE A 515 11.75 14.94 22.89
CA PHE A 515 11.45 15.41 24.25
C PHE A 515 10.32 16.44 24.23
N ASP A 516 9.42 16.33 25.19
CA ASP A 516 8.50 17.41 25.58
C ASP A 516 8.91 17.91 26.99
N PRO A 517 9.63 19.03 27.10
CA PRO A 517 10.00 19.65 28.37
C PRO A 517 8.82 20.25 29.17
N ASN A 518 7.58 20.05 28.71
CA ASN A 518 6.33 20.62 29.20
C ASN A 518 6.21 22.13 28.96
N ILE A 519 5.45 22.53 27.95
CA ILE A 519 4.95 23.90 27.83
C ILE A 519 3.83 24.10 28.87
N LEU A 520 4.08 24.99 29.84
CA LEU A 520 3.14 25.31 30.93
C LEU A 520 2.53 26.70 30.74
N ALA A 521 1.38 26.93 31.37
CA ALA A 521 0.66 28.20 31.27
C ALA A 521 1.40 29.33 32.00
N ILE A 522 1.53 30.47 31.33
CA ILE A 522 2.11 31.70 31.87
C ILE A 522 1.03 32.78 32.07
N ALA A 523 1.39 33.90 32.69
CA ALA A 523 0.45 34.99 33.02
C ALA A 523 -0.78 34.52 33.82
N THR A 524 -0.59 33.58 34.75
CA THR A 524 -1.66 33.07 35.63
C THR A 524 -1.91 33.96 36.86
N GLY A 525 -1.06 34.97 37.08
CA GLY A 525 -1.04 35.79 38.29
C GLY A 525 -0.26 35.16 39.46
N MET A 526 0.42 34.02 39.23
CA MET A 526 1.31 33.39 40.19
C MET A 526 2.76 33.66 39.80
N GLU A 527 3.58 34.13 40.74
CA GLU A 527 4.98 34.50 40.51
C GLU A 527 5.79 33.29 40.00
N GLU A 528 5.50 32.12 40.55
CA GLU A 528 6.17 30.86 40.21
C GLU A 528 5.99 30.47 38.73
N HIS A 529 4.93 30.97 38.08
CA HIS A 529 4.60 30.60 36.70
C HIS A 529 5.17 31.58 35.66
N ARG A 530 5.72 32.70 36.09
CA ARG A 530 6.23 33.75 35.19
C ARG A 530 7.36 33.24 34.30
N HIS A 531 8.25 32.44 34.87
CA HIS A 531 9.49 32.03 34.22
C HIS A 531 9.37 30.75 33.37
N TYR A 532 8.21 30.07 33.37
CA TYR A 532 8.06 28.75 32.75
C TYR A 532 8.37 28.70 31.25
N ALA A 533 8.08 29.78 30.52
CA ALA A 533 8.36 29.89 29.10
C ALA A 533 9.85 30.09 28.80
N VAL A 534 10.54 30.93 29.60
CA VAL A 534 11.99 31.13 29.51
C VAL A 534 12.72 29.82 29.82
N ASP A 535 12.38 29.18 30.94
CA ASP A 535 12.93 27.88 31.32
C ASP A 535 12.74 26.82 30.22
N PHE A 536 11.70 26.94 29.39
CA PHE A 536 11.44 25.97 28.31
C PHE A 536 12.39 26.22 27.15
N ILE A 537 12.52 27.49 26.75
CA ILE A 537 13.42 27.92 25.67
C ILE A 537 14.87 27.57 26.03
N GLU A 538 15.28 27.81 27.26
CA GLU A 538 16.62 27.43 27.73
C GLU A 538 16.81 25.90 27.77
N ALA A 539 15.78 25.15 28.18
CA ALA A 539 15.84 23.68 28.17
C ALA A 539 15.94 23.13 26.74
N VAL A 540 15.28 23.76 25.76
CA VAL A 540 15.42 23.41 24.34
C VAL A 540 16.88 23.54 23.93
N GLU A 541 17.50 24.70 24.14
CA GLU A 541 18.90 24.94 23.78
C GLU A 541 19.84 23.92 24.43
N TRP A 542 19.61 23.62 25.72
CA TRP A 542 20.38 22.62 26.44
C TRP A 542 20.21 21.20 25.85
N ILE A 543 18.97 20.78 25.54
CA ILE A 543 18.70 19.46 24.95
C ILE A 543 19.42 19.33 23.62
N LYS A 544 19.35 20.34 22.75
CA LYS A 544 20.00 20.32 21.44
C LYS A 544 21.52 20.27 21.55
N ALA A 545 22.10 20.92 22.56
CA ALA A 545 23.55 20.91 22.80
C ALA A 545 24.06 19.60 23.42
N ASN A 546 23.27 18.94 24.26
CA ASN A 546 23.76 17.84 25.12
C ASN A 546 23.23 16.44 24.75
N LEU A 547 22.09 16.34 24.05
CA LEU A 547 21.43 15.08 23.73
C LEU A 547 21.40 14.87 22.20
N PRO A 548 22.51 14.37 21.60
CA PRO A 548 22.66 14.32 20.15
C PRO A 548 21.61 13.40 19.50
N GLY A 549 21.08 13.84 18.36
CA GLY A 549 20.03 13.12 17.63
C GLY A 549 18.61 13.42 18.11
N ALA A 550 18.42 13.75 19.39
CA ALA A 550 17.10 14.03 19.95
C ALA A 550 16.44 15.27 19.33
N LYS A 551 15.11 15.26 19.34
CA LYS A 551 14.25 16.35 18.88
C LYS A 551 13.49 16.94 20.07
N VAL A 552 12.95 18.14 19.90
CA VAL A 552 12.13 18.81 20.92
C VAL A 552 10.77 19.20 20.34
N SER A 553 9.71 18.89 21.08
CA SER A 553 8.32 19.23 20.81
C SER A 553 7.67 19.89 22.02
N GLY A 554 6.41 20.32 21.87
CA GLY A 554 5.56 20.75 22.97
C GLY A 554 4.16 21.16 22.50
N GLY A 555 3.20 21.07 23.42
CA GLY A 555 1.83 21.59 23.24
C GLY A 555 1.77 23.11 23.34
N VAL A 556 1.87 23.82 22.21
CA VAL A 556 2.01 25.29 22.19
C VAL A 556 0.77 25.98 22.76
N SER A 557 -0.41 25.42 22.51
CA SER A 557 -1.68 25.93 23.03
C SER A 557 -1.71 26.05 24.56
N ASN A 558 -0.93 25.25 25.29
CA ASN A 558 -0.88 25.24 26.76
C ASN A 558 -0.32 26.53 27.34
N LEU A 559 0.62 27.17 26.65
CA LEU A 559 1.26 28.43 27.06
C LEU A 559 0.23 29.51 27.40
N SER A 560 -0.79 29.58 26.56
CA SER A 560 -1.77 30.68 26.49
C SER A 560 -3.06 30.42 27.27
N PHE A 561 -3.11 29.39 28.13
CA PHE A 561 -4.37 28.99 28.78
C PHE A 561 -5.03 30.07 29.63
N SER A 562 -4.25 31.01 30.19
CA SER A 562 -4.74 32.16 30.96
C SER A 562 -5.61 33.11 30.13
N PHE A 563 -5.54 33.06 28.80
CA PHE A 563 -6.26 33.95 27.87
C PHE A 563 -7.35 33.23 27.06
N ARG A 564 -7.88 32.10 27.54
CA ARG A 564 -8.99 31.39 26.88
C ARG A 564 -10.17 32.34 26.59
N GLY A 565 -10.64 32.33 25.35
CA GLY A 565 -11.72 33.19 24.87
C GLY A 565 -11.25 34.49 24.19
N ASN A 566 -9.94 34.73 24.09
CA ASN A 566 -9.36 35.78 23.25
C ASN A 566 -8.34 35.16 22.28
N ASP A 567 -8.83 34.67 21.13
CA ASP A 567 -8.01 33.89 20.20
C ASP A 567 -6.88 34.72 19.60
N TYR A 568 -7.11 36.00 19.27
CA TYR A 568 -6.06 36.88 18.76
C TYR A 568 -4.86 37.00 19.70
N ILE A 569 -5.10 37.19 21.01
CA ILE A 569 -4.02 37.27 22.00
C ILE A 569 -3.26 35.95 22.11
N ARG A 570 -3.98 34.82 22.08
CA ARG A 570 -3.35 33.50 22.14
C ARG A 570 -2.45 33.27 20.93
N GLU A 571 -2.93 33.60 19.74
CA GLU A 571 -2.19 33.48 18.47
C GLU A 571 -0.92 34.33 18.46
N VAL A 572 -1.01 35.58 18.95
CA VAL A 572 0.15 36.46 19.14
C VAL A 572 1.17 35.82 20.09
N MET A 573 0.73 35.32 21.24
CA MET A 573 1.63 34.68 22.21
C MET A 573 2.29 33.41 21.64
N HIS A 574 1.54 32.60 20.90
CA HIS A 574 2.08 31.41 20.22
C HIS A 574 3.16 31.79 19.22
N SER A 575 2.91 32.81 18.41
CA SER A 575 3.87 33.29 17.40
C SER A 575 5.17 33.81 18.02
N VAL A 576 5.07 34.62 19.08
CA VAL A 576 6.26 35.10 19.83
C VAL A 576 7.03 33.96 20.47
N PHE A 577 6.34 33.05 21.15
CA PHE A 577 6.99 31.89 21.77
C PHE A 577 7.68 30.99 20.76
N LEU A 578 7.00 30.63 19.67
CA LEU A 578 7.57 29.80 18.61
C LEU A 578 8.76 30.48 17.95
N TYR A 579 8.73 31.80 17.72
CA TYR A 579 9.87 32.52 17.18
C TYR A 579 11.14 32.33 18.03
N HIS A 580 11.03 32.44 19.35
CA HIS A 580 12.18 32.25 20.24
C HIS A 580 12.55 30.76 20.42
N ALA A 581 11.57 29.87 20.59
CA ALA A 581 11.80 28.45 20.79
C ALA A 581 12.43 27.78 19.55
N ILE A 582 11.98 28.12 18.34
CA ILE A 582 12.57 27.62 17.08
C ILE A 582 14.02 28.11 16.95
N ARG A 583 14.31 29.37 17.31
CA ARG A 583 15.68 29.89 17.33
C ARG A 583 16.59 29.19 18.34
N ALA A 584 16.04 28.74 19.46
CA ALA A 584 16.75 27.90 20.44
C ALA A 584 16.93 26.44 19.97
N GLY A 585 16.18 26.02 18.93
CA GLY A 585 16.33 24.72 18.28
C GLY A 585 15.14 23.77 18.46
N MET A 586 13.94 24.28 18.78
CA MET A 586 12.71 23.48 18.81
C MET A 586 12.37 22.99 17.41
N ASP A 587 12.20 21.67 17.23
CA ASP A 587 12.08 21.04 15.91
C ASP A 587 10.63 20.97 15.42
N MET A 588 9.67 20.85 16.33
CA MET A 588 8.26 20.63 16.01
C MET A 588 7.35 21.12 17.14
N GLY A 589 6.04 21.24 16.88
CA GLY A 589 5.08 21.58 17.93
C GLY A 589 3.66 21.18 17.59
N ILE A 590 2.88 20.89 18.63
CA ILE A 590 1.44 20.61 18.54
C ILE A 590 0.73 21.96 18.54
N VAL A 591 0.18 22.32 17.38
CA VAL A 591 -0.35 23.65 17.04
C VAL A 591 -1.62 23.54 16.21
N ASN A 592 -2.35 24.65 16.10
CA ASN A 592 -3.38 24.81 15.07
C ASN A 592 -2.79 25.54 13.85
N PRO A 593 -2.52 24.86 12.71
CA PRO A 593 -1.88 25.48 11.55
C PRO A 593 -2.66 26.67 10.97
N ALA A 594 -4.00 26.66 11.11
CA ALA A 594 -4.86 27.72 10.59
C ALA A 594 -4.71 29.06 11.32
N GLN A 595 -4.14 29.05 12.53
CA GLN A 595 -4.06 30.18 13.45
C GLN A 595 -2.66 30.77 13.58
N SER A 596 -1.74 30.46 12.65
CA SER A 596 -0.38 30.96 12.69
C SER A 596 -0.30 32.43 12.25
N VAL A 597 -0.18 33.35 13.20
CA VAL A 597 0.18 34.74 12.94
C VAL A 597 1.69 34.83 12.65
N ILE A 598 2.07 35.54 11.59
CA ILE A 598 3.48 35.75 11.25
C ILE A 598 4.09 36.74 12.25
N TYR A 599 5.20 36.37 12.88
CA TYR A 599 5.86 37.17 13.92
C TYR A 599 6.14 38.61 13.47
N GLU A 600 6.60 38.80 12.23
CA GLU A 600 6.91 40.13 11.69
C GLU A 600 5.67 41.03 11.55
N ASP A 601 4.51 40.44 11.25
CA ASP A 601 3.25 41.15 11.00
C ASP A 601 2.53 41.60 12.29
N ILE A 602 2.98 41.12 13.46
CA ILE A 602 2.42 41.55 14.75
C ILE A 602 2.76 43.04 14.98
N PRO A 603 1.77 43.90 15.29
CA PRO A 603 2.01 45.30 15.64
C PRO A 603 3.05 45.45 16.76
N ALA A 604 3.93 46.45 16.64
CA ALA A 604 5.11 46.57 17.51
C ALA A 604 4.76 46.69 19.00
N ASP A 605 3.70 47.42 19.33
CA ASP A 605 3.18 47.58 20.69
C ASP A 605 2.64 46.28 21.28
N VAL A 606 1.91 45.49 20.47
CA VAL A 606 1.36 44.19 20.87
C VAL A 606 2.46 43.14 20.99
N LYS A 607 3.44 43.18 20.09
CA LYS A 607 4.62 42.31 20.09
C LYS A 607 5.46 42.52 21.34
N GLU A 608 5.71 43.78 21.72
CA GLU A 608 6.41 44.12 22.95
C GLU A 608 5.69 43.55 24.18
N LEU A 609 4.36 43.71 24.27
CA LEU A 609 3.57 43.15 25.37
C LEU A 609 3.67 41.62 25.45
N ALA A 610 3.60 40.94 24.31
CA ALA A 610 3.71 39.48 24.25
C ALA A 610 5.13 38.99 24.54
N GLU A 611 6.17 39.67 24.04
CA GLU A 611 7.57 39.39 24.37
C GLU A 611 7.86 39.60 25.86
N ASP A 612 7.32 40.67 26.46
CA ASP A 612 7.51 40.96 27.88
C ASP A 612 6.97 39.82 28.76
N VAL A 613 5.83 39.22 28.38
CA VAL A 613 5.23 38.08 29.08
C VAL A 613 5.98 36.77 28.81
N VAL A 614 6.28 36.47 27.54
CA VAL A 614 6.91 35.19 27.14
C VAL A 614 8.35 35.09 27.63
N LEU A 615 9.08 36.20 27.64
CA LEU A 615 10.50 36.24 28.03
C LEU A 615 10.72 36.78 29.44
N ASP A 616 9.65 37.01 30.21
CA ASP A 616 9.69 37.51 31.59
C ASP A 616 10.61 38.73 31.76
N ARG A 617 10.51 39.70 30.85
CA ARG A 617 11.43 40.87 30.80
C ARG A 617 11.18 41.88 31.92
N ARG A 618 10.02 41.79 32.60
CA ARG A 618 9.53 42.79 33.55
C ARG A 618 8.44 42.25 34.47
N ASP A 619 8.33 42.84 35.66
CA ASP A 619 7.42 42.39 36.73
C ASP A 619 5.94 42.61 36.45
N ASP A 620 5.59 43.70 35.77
CA ASP A 620 4.21 44.07 35.42
C ASP A 620 3.73 43.51 34.06
N ALA A 621 4.47 42.56 33.46
CA ALA A 621 4.18 42.04 32.11
C ALA A 621 2.78 41.43 31.98
N ALA A 622 2.41 40.55 32.91
CA ALA A 622 1.13 39.84 32.88
C ALA A 622 -0.05 40.82 33.06
N GLU A 623 0.08 41.80 33.97
CA GLU A 623 -0.94 42.82 34.22
C GLU A 623 -1.19 43.67 32.97
N ARG A 624 -0.12 44.17 32.34
CA ARG A 624 -0.20 44.96 31.09
C ARG A 624 -0.87 44.19 29.95
N MET A 625 -0.55 42.90 29.82
CA MET A 625 -1.14 42.04 28.80
C MET A 625 -2.63 41.77 29.06
N MET A 626 -3.02 41.58 30.32
CA MET A 626 -4.43 41.43 30.71
C MET A 626 -5.21 42.72 30.45
N GLU A 627 -4.68 43.89 30.82
CA GLU A 627 -5.31 45.18 30.53
C GLU A 627 -5.52 45.39 29.04
N TYR A 628 -4.53 45.02 28.21
CA TYR A 628 -4.67 45.07 26.76
C TYR A 628 -5.73 44.07 26.26
N ALA A 629 -5.73 42.84 26.77
CA ALA A 629 -6.72 41.83 26.40
C ALA A 629 -8.16 42.26 26.74
N GLU A 630 -8.38 42.95 27.87
CA GLU A 630 -9.68 43.52 28.23
C GLU A 630 -10.09 44.67 27.30
N ARG A 631 -9.14 45.55 26.93
CA ARG A 631 -9.41 46.63 25.94
C ARG A 631 -9.82 46.06 24.59
N VAL A 632 -9.09 45.07 24.07
CA VAL A 632 -9.38 44.42 22.78
C VAL A 632 -10.71 43.67 22.81
N LYS A 633 -11.05 43.03 23.94
CA LYS A 633 -12.35 42.36 24.14
C LYS A 633 -13.54 43.34 24.09
N ASN A 634 -13.32 44.59 24.49
CA ASN A 634 -14.33 45.65 24.43
C ASN A 634 -14.42 46.33 23.05
N GLU A 635 -13.40 46.21 22.20
CA GLU A 635 -13.33 46.87 20.88
C GLU A 635 -13.74 45.98 19.69
N LYS A 636 -13.81 44.64 19.84
CA LYS A 636 -14.19 43.72 18.75
C LYS A 636 -15.45 42.89 19.05
N ASN A 637 -16.60 43.46 18.69
CA ASN A 637 -17.62 42.75 17.90
C ASN A 637 -17.40 43.23 16.45
N LEU A 638 -16.94 42.36 15.54
CA LEU A 638 -16.72 42.51 14.07
C LEU A 638 -15.43 41.69 13.77
N GLU A 639 -15.37 40.62 12.99
CA GLU A 639 -16.11 40.16 11.82
C GLU A 639 -16.03 38.61 11.69
N PRO A 640 -16.82 37.99 10.79
CA PRO A 640 -16.83 36.53 10.56
C PRO A 640 -15.55 36.04 9.88
N GLU A 641 -15.20 34.78 10.13
CA GLU A 641 -14.21 34.02 9.34
C GLU A 641 -14.45 34.22 7.84
N HIS A 642 -13.44 34.74 7.13
CA HIS A 642 -13.36 34.61 5.69
C HIS A 642 -13.19 33.13 5.37
N GLU A 643 -14.30 32.42 5.12
CA GLU A 643 -14.25 31.17 4.38
C GLU A 643 -13.58 31.48 3.03
N LYS A 644 -12.41 30.88 2.79
CA LYS A 644 -11.87 30.78 1.44
C LYS A 644 -12.96 30.17 0.57
N VAL A 645 -13.51 30.97 -0.35
CA VAL A 645 -14.44 30.48 -1.37
C VAL A 645 -13.72 29.35 -2.10
N GLN A 646 -14.21 28.13 -1.91
CA GLN A 646 -13.61 26.97 -2.55
C GLN A 646 -13.80 27.14 -4.07
N GLU A 647 -12.73 27.42 -4.82
CA GLU A 647 -12.80 27.83 -6.24
C GLU A 647 -13.65 26.89 -7.10
N TRP A 648 -13.64 25.58 -6.80
CA TRP A 648 -14.43 24.57 -7.50
C TRP A 648 -15.95 24.75 -7.36
N ARG A 649 -16.44 25.45 -6.33
CA ARG A 649 -17.89 25.77 -6.17
C ARG A 649 -18.40 26.74 -7.24
N SER A 650 -17.49 27.43 -7.94
CA SER A 650 -17.82 28.29 -9.07
C SER A 650 -18.01 27.54 -10.41
N LEU A 651 -17.71 26.23 -10.45
CA LEU A 651 -17.88 25.41 -11.64
C LEU A 651 -19.37 25.15 -11.96
N PRO A 652 -19.73 24.81 -13.22
CA PRO A 652 -21.06 24.34 -13.57
C PRO A 652 -21.49 23.11 -12.76
N LEU A 653 -22.80 22.90 -12.56
CA LEU A 653 -23.35 21.82 -11.72
C LEU A 653 -22.76 20.43 -12.00
N ASP A 654 -22.73 20.01 -13.27
CA ASP A 654 -22.19 18.70 -13.66
C ASP A 654 -20.70 18.57 -13.33
N GLU A 655 -19.93 19.65 -13.51
CA GLU A 655 -18.51 19.70 -13.17
C GLU A 655 -18.28 19.71 -11.66
N ARG A 656 -19.16 20.36 -10.87
CA ARG A 656 -19.11 20.32 -9.39
C ARG A 656 -19.39 18.91 -8.87
N LEU A 657 -20.42 18.24 -9.39
CA LEU A 657 -20.75 16.86 -9.02
C LEU A 657 -19.60 15.91 -9.41
N SER A 658 -19.04 16.06 -10.62
CA SER A 658 -17.87 15.29 -11.06
C SER A 658 -16.64 15.55 -10.19
N TYR A 659 -16.36 16.81 -9.84
CA TYR A 659 -15.26 17.19 -8.97
C TYR A 659 -15.42 16.61 -7.56
N ALA A 660 -16.62 16.75 -6.99
CA ALA A 660 -16.96 16.21 -5.67
C ALA A 660 -16.74 14.69 -5.63
N LEU A 661 -17.13 13.96 -6.67
CA LEU A 661 -16.87 12.52 -6.77
C LEU A 661 -15.38 12.19 -6.86
N VAL A 662 -14.65 12.83 -7.78
CA VAL A 662 -13.20 12.57 -7.99
C VAL A 662 -12.38 12.89 -6.73
N LYS A 663 -12.78 13.92 -5.97
CA LYS A 663 -12.12 14.31 -4.71
C LYS A 663 -12.71 13.63 -3.47
N GLY A 664 -13.81 12.90 -3.62
CA GLY A 664 -14.50 12.25 -2.50
C GLY A 664 -15.07 13.23 -1.46
N ILE A 665 -15.65 14.34 -1.91
CA ILE A 665 -16.22 15.42 -1.08
C ILE A 665 -17.73 15.26 -0.98
N GLY A 666 -18.26 15.09 0.24
CA GLY A 666 -19.68 14.85 0.47
C GLY A 666 -20.49 16.04 1.00
N ASP A 667 -19.87 17.19 1.26
CA ASP A 667 -20.45 18.26 2.09
C ASP A 667 -21.63 18.96 1.41
N PHE A 668 -21.45 19.34 0.14
CA PHE A 668 -22.45 20.03 -0.67
C PHE A 668 -23.32 19.07 -1.49
N MET A 669 -23.22 17.76 -1.22
CA MET A 669 -23.88 16.77 -2.07
C MET A 669 -25.41 16.90 -2.03
N GLU A 670 -25.99 17.18 -0.86
CA GLU A 670 -27.43 17.43 -0.74
C GLU A 670 -27.87 18.67 -1.53
N GLU A 671 -27.10 19.75 -1.45
CA GLU A 671 -27.37 21.00 -2.16
C GLU A 671 -27.28 20.81 -3.68
N ASP A 672 -26.18 20.23 -4.15
CA ASP A 672 -25.91 20.02 -5.57
C ASP A 672 -26.90 19.01 -6.18
N ILE A 673 -27.28 17.97 -5.45
CA ILE A 673 -28.31 17.01 -5.89
C ILE A 673 -29.70 17.66 -5.92
N THR A 674 -30.01 18.55 -4.97
CA THR A 674 -31.28 19.29 -4.99
C THR A 674 -31.36 20.23 -6.19
N GLU A 675 -30.26 20.90 -6.54
CA GLU A 675 -30.16 21.71 -7.77
C GLU A 675 -30.28 20.84 -9.03
N ALA A 676 -29.68 19.64 -9.02
CA ALA A 676 -29.78 18.68 -10.11
C ALA A 676 -31.21 18.15 -10.29
N LEU A 677 -31.95 17.90 -9.21
CA LEU A 677 -33.36 17.50 -9.26
C LEU A 677 -34.27 18.57 -9.88
N ALA A 678 -33.90 19.85 -9.78
CA ALA A 678 -34.61 20.93 -10.46
C ALA A 678 -34.25 21.05 -11.96
N THR A 679 -33.09 20.54 -12.36
CA THR A 679 -32.52 20.69 -13.71
C THR A 679 -32.79 19.47 -14.60
N TYR A 680 -32.73 18.27 -14.02
CA TYR A 680 -32.89 17.00 -14.72
C TYR A 680 -34.34 16.50 -14.63
N PRO A 681 -34.89 15.91 -15.71
CA PRO A 681 -36.31 15.53 -15.75
C PRO A 681 -36.67 14.29 -14.92
N ARG A 682 -35.69 13.43 -14.58
CA ARG A 682 -35.87 12.25 -13.72
C ARG A 682 -34.68 12.10 -12.79
N ALA A 683 -34.91 11.63 -11.57
CA ALA A 683 -33.84 11.38 -10.60
C ALA A 683 -32.78 10.37 -11.12
N VAL A 684 -33.20 9.40 -11.93
CA VAL A 684 -32.30 8.42 -12.59
C VAL A 684 -31.32 9.10 -13.56
N ASP A 685 -31.74 10.16 -14.25
CA ASP A 685 -30.88 10.84 -15.23
C ASP A 685 -29.71 11.57 -14.56
N ILE A 686 -29.82 11.92 -13.27
CA ILE A 686 -28.73 12.49 -12.46
C ILE A 686 -27.67 11.41 -12.15
N ILE A 687 -28.11 10.17 -11.90
CA ILE A 687 -27.20 9.03 -11.72
C ILE A 687 -26.50 8.74 -13.04
N ASP A 688 -27.27 8.49 -14.11
CA ASP A 688 -26.76 8.01 -15.39
C ASP A 688 -25.86 9.01 -16.13
N LYS A 689 -25.99 10.32 -15.84
CA LYS A 689 -25.22 11.38 -16.52
C LYS A 689 -24.13 12.00 -15.63
N PRO A 690 -24.36 13.04 -14.81
CA PRO A 690 -23.27 13.75 -14.15
C PRO A 690 -22.52 12.87 -13.14
N LEU A 691 -23.23 12.02 -12.40
CA LEU A 691 -22.61 11.16 -11.39
C LEU A 691 -21.82 10.00 -12.02
N MET A 692 -22.39 9.26 -12.97
CA MET A 692 -21.67 8.20 -13.70
C MET A 692 -20.51 8.76 -14.54
N SER A 693 -20.62 9.97 -15.08
CA SER A 693 -19.50 10.66 -15.74
C SER A 693 -18.32 10.89 -14.78
N GLY A 694 -18.62 11.34 -13.55
CA GLY A 694 -17.62 11.45 -12.48
C GLY A 694 -16.97 10.10 -12.13
N MET A 695 -17.76 9.03 -11.99
CA MET A 695 -17.24 7.70 -11.67
C MET A 695 -16.43 7.07 -12.81
N ASN A 696 -16.80 7.30 -14.07
CA ASN A 696 -15.99 6.89 -15.22
C ASN A 696 -14.62 7.58 -15.21
N ARG A 697 -14.57 8.87 -14.85
CA ARG A 697 -13.31 9.60 -14.71
C ARG A 697 -12.44 9.06 -13.58
N VAL A 698 -13.04 8.62 -12.47
CA VAL A 698 -12.33 7.91 -11.38
C VAL A 698 -11.72 6.60 -11.91
N GLY A 699 -12.48 5.83 -12.69
CA GLY A 699 -11.98 4.63 -13.37
C GLY A 699 -10.79 4.92 -14.28
N ASP A 700 -10.88 5.93 -15.14
CA ASP A 700 -9.79 6.33 -16.05
C ASP A 700 -8.52 6.78 -15.31
N LEU A 701 -8.69 7.52 -14.20
CA LEU A 701 -7.57 7.95 -13.36
C LEU A 701 -6.88 6.77 -12.66
N PHE A 702 -7.66 5.80 -12.17
CA PHE A 702 -7.12 4.57 -11.58
C PHE A 702 -6.39 3.72 -12.64
N GLY A 703 -7.01 3.50 -13.81
CA GLY A 703 -6.41 2.73 -14.90
C GLY A 703 -5.15 3.37 -15.52
N SER A 704 -4.99 4.70 -15.39
CA SER A 704 -3.79 5.42 -15.81
C SER A 704 -2.72 5.55 -14.71
N GLY A 705 -2.94 4.98 -13.52
CA GLY A 705 -2.04 5.08 -12.37
C GLY A 705 -1.95 6.47 -11.74
N LYS A 706 -2.90 7.36 -12.05
CA LYS A 706 -2.99 8.72 -11.48
C LYS A 706 -3.83 8.79 -10.21
N MET A 707 -4.53 7.70 -9.90
CA MET A 707 -5.35 7.52 -8.71
C MET A 707 -5.10 6.10 -8.18
N PHE A 708 -5.17 5.91 -6.87
CA PHE A 708 -4.92 4.61 -6.24
C PHE A 708 -6.15 4.09 -5.48
N LEU A 709 -6.15 2.81 -5.11
CA LEU A 709 -7.34 2.10 -4.63
C LEU A 709 -8.06 2.80 -3.46
N PRO A 710 -7.39 3.23 -2.38
CA PRO A 710 -8.00 4.06 -1.34
C PRO A 710 -8.74 5.32 -1.85
N GLN A 711 -8.22 6.01 -2.87
CA GLN A 711 -8.91 7.17 -3.49
C GLN A 711 -10.19 6.73 -4.22
N VAL A 712 -10.15 5.57 -4.89
CA VAL A 712 -11.31 5.02 -5.59
C VAL A 712 -12.42 4.63 -4.59
N VAL A 713 -12.05 4.02 -3.47
CA VAL A 713 -12.99 3.70 -2.37
C VAL A 713 -13.60 4.98 -1.78
N LYS A 714 -12.82 6.05 -1.63
CA LYS A 714 -13.33 7.35 -1.16
C LYS A 714 -14.36 7.93 -2.14
N ALA A 715 -14.07 7.94 -3.44
CA ALA A 715 -15.00 8.41 -4.47
C ALA A 715 -16.32 7.61 -4.50
N ALA A 716 -16.23 6.29 -4.31
CA ALA A 716 -17.37 5.38 -4.16
C ALA A 716 -18.36 5.81 -3.09
N ARG A 717 -17.84 6.19 -1.92
CA ARG A 717 -18.66 6.59 -0.77
C ARG A 717 -19.39 7.88 -1.06
N THR A 718 -18.73 8.83 -1.73
CA THR A 718 -19.34 10.07 -2.18
C THR A 718 -20.45 9.82 -3.22
N MET A 719 -20.24 8.89 -4.16
CA MET A 719 -21.27 8.43 -5.10
C MET A 719 -22.49 7.87 -4.38
N LYS A 720 -22.27 6.98 -3.41
CA LYS A 720 -23.36 6.38 -2.66
C LYS A 720 -24.12 7.41 -1.83
N LYS A 721 -23.43 8.38 -1.22
CA LYS A 721 -24.07 9.51 -0.52
C LYS A 721 -24.98 10.29 -1.47
N ALA A 722 -24.54 10.55 -2.69
CA ALA A 722 -25.36 11.19 -3.72
C ALA A 722 -26.62 10.36 -4.05
N VAL A 723 -26.48 9.06 -4.26
CA VAL A 723 -27.60 8.14 -4.53
C VAL A 723 -28.57 8.07 -3.33
N ALA A 724 -28.07 8.07 -2.10
CA ALA A 724 -28.89 8.08 -0.90
C ALA A 724 -29.77 9.33 -0.78
N VAL A 725 -29.27 10.50 -1.21
CA VAL A 725 -30.06 11.74 -1.31
C VAL A 725 -31.15 11.60 -2.38
N LEU A 726 -30.87 10.92 -3.50
CA LEU A 726 -31.84 10.68 -4.58
C LEU A 726 -32.88 9.61 -4.23
N GLN A 727 -32.61 8.72 -3.27
CA GLN A 727 -33.42 7.54 -2.95
C GLN A 727 -34.91 7.85 -2.69
N PRO A 728 -35.28 8.85 -1.86
CA PRO A 728 -36.69 9.15 -1.62
C PRO A 728 -37.43 9.58 -2.89
N THR A 729 -36.77 10.35 -3.76
CA THR A 729 -37.31 10.78 -5.06
C THR A 729 -37.44 9.61 -6.03
N LEU A 730 -36.44 8.72 -6.08
CA LEU A 730 -36.47 7.50 -6.89
C LEU A 730 -37.63 6.57 -6.48
N GLU A 731 -37.92 6.47 -5.18
CA GLU A 731 -39.05 5.68 -4.67
C GLU A 731 -40.41 6.32 -4.99
N ALA A 732 -40.50 7.65 -4.93
CA ALA A 732 -41.70 8.39 -5.34
C ALA A 732 -41.96 8.29 -6.86
N GLU A 733 -40.91 8.37 -7.68
CA GLU A 733 -40.96 8.13 -9.14
C GLU A 733 -41.32 6.67 -9.45
N LYS A 734 -40.78 5.69 -8.69
CA LYS A 734 -41.15 4.26 -8.80
C LYS A 734 -42.61 3.99 -8.54
N ALA A 735 -43.22 4.68 -7.57
CA ALA A 735 -44.65 4.53 -7.27
C ALA A 735 -45.55 5.08 -8.39
N SER A 736 -45.02 5.96 -9.24
CA SER A 736 -45.74 6.61 -10.34
C SER A 736 -45.35 6.11 -11.74
N SER A 737 -44.26 5.32 -11.87
CA SER A 737 -43.83 4.64 -13.09
C SER A 737 -43.09 3.32 -12.77
N PRO A 738 -43.56 2.16 -13.28
CA PRO A 738 -42.91 0.86 -13.05
C PRO A 738 -41.52 0.69 -13.69
N ASP A 739 -41.05 1.64 -14.50
CA ASP A 739 -39.85 1.53 -15.35
C ASP A 739 -38.53 2.00 -14.71
N VAL A 740 -38.49 2.23 -13.39
CA VAL A 740 -37.22 2.59 -12.73
C VAL A 740 -36.32 1.35 -12.64
N ARG A 741 -35.30 1.31 -13.52
CA ARG A 741 -34.27 0.26 -13.53
C ARG A 741 -33.65 0.09 -12.15
N LYS A 742 -33.55 -1.15 -11.67
CA LYS A 742 -32.76 -1.48 -10.48
C LYS A 742 -31.27 -1.30 -10.79
N ALA A 743 -30.48 -1.05 -9.75
CA ALA A 743 -29.04 -1.30 -9.78
C ALA A 743 -28.80 -2.73 -10.29
N GLY A 744 -27.92 -2.90 -11.29
CA GLY A 744 -27.62 -4.22 -11.83
C GLY A 744 -27.01 -5.13 -10.76
N LYS A 745 -27.47 -6.38 -10.68
CA LYS A 745 -26.95 -7.39 -9.77
C LYS A 745 -25.87 -8.23 -10.46
N ILE A 746 -24.72 -8.37 -9.81
CA ILE A 746 -23.54 -9.04 -10.37
C ILE A 746 -23.06 -10.11 -9.40
N ILE A 747 -22.92 -11.34 -9.87
CA ILE A 747 -22.21 -12.39 -9.13
C ILE A 747 -20.73 -12.32 -9.46
N LEU A 748 -19.86 -12.35 -8.44
CA LEU A 748 -18.41 -12.49 -8.61
C LEU A 748 -17.90 -13.75 -7.92
N ALA A 749 -16.98 -14.47 -8.55
CA ALA A 749 -16.35 -15.67 -7.99
C ALA A 749 -14.92 -15.83 -8.49
N THR A 750 -14.02 -16.35 -7.67
CA THR A 750 -12.83 -17.02 -8.21
C THR A 750 -13.20 -18.45 -8.53
N VAL A 751 -12.68 -18.93 -9.66
CA VAL A 751 -12.99 -20.29 -10.12
C VAL A 751 -12.33 -21.35 -9.23
N LYS A 752 -12.85 -22.57 -9.33
CA LYS A 752 -12.34 -23.76 -8.63
C LYS A 752 -10.82 -23.85 -8.69
N GLY A 753 -10.20 -24.12 -7.54
CA GLY A 753 -8.74 -24.28 -7.43
C GLY A 753 -7.94 -22.97 -7.38
N ASP A 754 -8.60 -21.81 -7.44
CA ASP A 754 -7.95 -20.51 -7.28
C ASP A 754 -8.35 -19.82 -5.98
N VAL A 755 -7.39 -19.58 -5.09
CA VAL A 755 -7.60 -18.87 -3.81
C VAL A 755 -7.39 -17.37 -3.90
N HIS A 756 -6.87 -16.88 -5.03
CA HIS A 756 -6.45 -15.50 -5.10
C HIS A 756 -7.66 -14.60 -5.38
N ASP A 757 -8.09 -13.87 -4.37
CA ASP A 757 -9.29 -13.03 -4.43
C ASP A 757 -9.00 -11.54 -4.46
N ILE A 758 -7.76 -11.09 -4.34
CA ILE A 758 -7.42 -9.66 -4.36
C ILE A 758 -8.02 -8.97 -5.58
N GLY A 759 -7.82 -9.52 -6.79
CA GLY A 759 -8.40 -8.97 -8.02
C GLY A 759 -9.93 -8.95 -8.02
N LYS A 760 -10.57 -10.04 -7.57
CA LYS A 760 -12.03 -10.13 -7.41
C LYS A 760 -12.55 -9.08 -6.43
N ASN A 761 -11.90 -8.92 -5.29
CA ASN A 761 -12.27 -7.99 -4.24
C ASN A 761 -12.12 -6.54 -4.74
N ILE A 762 -11.08 -6.22 -5.51
CA ILE A 762 -10.94 -4.92 -6.17
C ILE A 762 -12.07 -4.69 -7.17
N VAL A 763 -12.41 -5.66 -8.02
CA VAL A 763 -13.55 -5.53 -8.96
C VAL A 763 -14.87 -5.38 -8.22
N SER A 764 -15.08 -6.14 -7.13
CA SER A 764 -16.23 -6.03 -6.25
C SER A 764 -16.36 -4.63 -5.68
N ILE A 765 -15.26 -4.10 -5.13
CA ILE A 765 -15.16 -2.72 -4.65
C ILE A 765 -15.52 -1.75 -5.78
N VAL A 766 -14.82 -1.79 -6.92
CA VAL A 766 -14.99 -0.84 -8.04
C VAL A 766 -16.41 -0.87 -8.62
N LEU A 767 -17.03 -2.05 -8.75
CA LEU A 767 -18.40 -2.18 -9.25
C LEU A 767 -19.42 -1.72 -8.20
N ALA A 768 -19.21 -2.02 -6.93
CA ALA A 768 -20.02 -1.45 -5.84
C ALA A 768 -19.93 0.08 -5.83
N CYS A 769 -18.75 0.66 -6.13
CA CYS A 769 -18.57 2.12 -6.30
C CYS A 769 -19.47 2.71 -7.40
N ASN A 770 -19.86 1.92 -8.40
CA ASN A 770 -20.71 2.32 -9.52
C ASN A 770 -22.19 1.93 -9.29
N ASN A 771 -22.58 1.74 -8.02
CA ASN A 771 -23.95 1.46 -7.62
C ASN A 771 -24.52 0.14 -8.17
N TYR A 772 -23.67 -0.88 -8.33
CA TYR A 772 -24.08 -2.25 -8.64
C TYR A 772 -24.23 -3.11 -7.36
N GLU A 773 -25.20 -4.02 -7.32
CA GLU A 773 -25.35 -4.99 -6.23
C GLU A 773 -24.41 -6.17 -6.47
N ILE A 774 -23.45 -6.38 -5.58
CA ILE A 774 -22.45 -7.46 -5.74
C ILE A 774 -22.78 -8.63 -4.82
N VAL A 775 -22.89 -9.82 -5.40
CA VAL A 775 -22.95 -11.10 -4.69
C VAL A 775 -21.63 -11.81 -4.88
N ASP A 776 -20.79 -11.77 -3.86
CA ASP A 776 -19.49 -12.43 -3.87
C ASP A 776 -19.61 -13.87 -3.36
N LEU A 777 -19.28 -14.83 -4.20
CA LEU A 777 -19.30 -16.27 -3.85
C LEU A 777 -18.00 -16.74 -3.19
N GLY A 778 -17.00 -15.87 -3.07
CA GLY A 778 -15.72 -16.15 -2.46
C GLY A 778 -14.75 -16.84 -3.41
N VAL A 779 -13.91 -17.69 -2.83
CA VAL A 779 -12.81 -18.37 -3.53
C VAL A 779 -13.09 -19.84 -3.82
N MET A 780 -12.36 -20.39 -4.79
CA MET A 780 -12.40 -21.80 -5.16
C MET A 780 -13.81 -22.31 -5.50
N VAL A 781 -14.63 -21.47 -6.12
CA VAL A 781 -16.05 -21.77 -6.27
C VAL A 781 -16.24 -22.80 -7.40
N PRO A 782 -16.82 -23.99 -7.10
CA PRO A 782 -17.10 -24.99 -8.12
C PRO A 782 -18.15 -24.48 -9.12
N PRO A 783 -18.09 -24.90 -10.39
CA PRO A 783 -19.10 -24.54 -11.39
C PRO A 783 -20.53 -24.77 -10.93
N GLU A 784 -20.80 -25.88 -10.24
CA GLU A 784 -22.14 -26.24 -9.77
C GLU A 784 -22.72 -25.21 -8.79
N LYS A 785 -21.87 -24.68 -7.88
CA LYS A 785 -22.28 -23.63 -6.93
C LYS A 785 -22.52 -22.30 -7.62
N ILE A 786 -21.74 -21.97 -8.65
CA ILE A 786 -21.96 -20.76 -9.45
C ILE A 786 -23.32 -20.85 -10.15
N ILE A 787 -23.62 -21.99 -10.79
CA ILE A 787 -24.91 -22.22 -11.45
C ILE A 787 -26.08 -22.16 -10.45
N GLU A 788 -25.94 -22.77 -9.27
CA GLU A 788 -26.95 -22.69 -8.21
C GLU A 788 -27.19 -21.25 -7.74
N ALA A 789 -26.11 -20.50 -7.51
CA ALA A 789 -26.19 -19.10 -7.10
C ALA A 789 -26.85 -18.24 -8.18
N VAL A 790 -26.56 -18.47 -9.46
CA VAL A 790 -27.23 -17.79 -10.58
C VAL A 790 -28.74 -18.06 -10.56
N ARG A 791 -29.18 -19.29 -10.31
CA ARG A 791 -30.61 -19.62 -10.18
C ARG A 791 -31.28 -18.94 -8.99
N ARG A 792 -30.57 -18.88 -7.86
CA ARG A 792 -31.07 -18.33 -6.59
C ARG A 792 -31.17 -16.81 -6.63
N GLU A 793 -30.07 -16.15 -7.02
CA GLU A 793 -29.90 -14.70 -6.93
C GLU A 793 -30.44 -13.95 -8.14
N LYS A 794 -30.57 -14.65 -9.29
CA LYS A 794 -31.00 -14.09 -10.59
C LYS A 794 -30.21 -12.82 -10.95
N PRO A 795 -28.87 -12.92 -11.06
CA PRO A 795 -28.04 -11.76 -11.40
C PRO A 795 -28.23 -11.34 -12.86
N ASP A 796 -27.88 -10.10 -13.14
CA ASP A 796 -27.82 -9.55 -14.49
C ASP A 796 -26.48 -9.84 -15.19
N ILE A 797 -25.41 -10.10 -14.42
CA ILE A 797 -24.07 -10.46 -14.92
C ILE A 797 -23.40 -11.48 -13.98
N VAL A 798 -22.61 -12.40 -14.54
CA VAL A 798 -21.67 -13.25 -13.79
C VAL A 798 -20.24 -12.83 -14.13
N GLY A 799 -19.37 -12.63 -13.16
CA GLY A 799 -17.96 -12.33 -13.35
C GLY A 799 -17.07 -13.38 -12.70
N LEU A 800 -16.08 -13.85 -13.46
CA LEU A 800 -15.09 -14.83 -13.01
C LEU A 800 -13.71 -14.19 -12.94
N SER A 801 -13.01 -14.46 -11.84
CA SER A 801 -11.63 -14.05 -11.63
C SER A 801 -10.67 -15.24 -11.58
N GLY A 802 -9.48 -15.08 -12.14
CA GLY A 802 -8.41 -16.09 -12.11
C GLY A 802 -7.01 -15.48 -12.15
N LEU A 803 -6.15 -15.91 -11.24
CA LEU A 803 -4.75 -15.50 -11.15
C LEU A 803 -3.78 -16.58 -11.62
N ILE A 804 -4.16 -17.86 -11.59
CA ILE A 804 -3.28 -18.97 -11.99
C ILE A 804 -3.68 -19.52 -13.36
N THR A 805 -2.73 -20.08 -14.11
CA THR A 805 -2.97 -20.65 -15.45
C THR A 805 -4.09 -21.71 -15.47
N PRO A 806 -4.20 -22.62 -14.47
CA PRO A 806 -5.31 -23.57 -14.38
C PRO A 806 -6.70 -22.92 -14.30
N SER A 807 -6.81 -21.70 -13.78
CA SER A 807 -8.08 -20.98 -13.65
C SER A 807 -8.75 -20.73 -15.00
N LEU A 808 -7.95 -20.57 -16.06
CA LEU A 808 -8.48 -20.37 -17.41
C LEU A 808 -9.30 -21.55 -17.91
N GLU A 809 -8.85 -22.78 -17.61
CA GLU A 809 -9.58 -23.99 -17.98
C GLU A 809 -10.88 -24.12 -17.17
N GLU A 810 -10.84 -23.80 -15.88
CA GLU A 810 -12.04 -23.81 -15.03
C GLU A 810 -13.06 -22.74 -15.46
N MET A 811 -12.61 -21.57 -15.93
CA MET A 811 -13.51 -20.56 -16.54
C MET A 811 -14.22 -21.09 -17.79
N SER A 812 -13.51 -21.83 -18.65
CA SER A 812 -14.11 -22.52 -19.80
C SER A 812 -15.15 -23.56 -19.37
N ILE A 813 -14.91 -24.27 -18.26
CA ILE A 813 -15.87 -25.23 -17.71
C ILE A 813 -17.14 -24.50 -17.22
N VAL A 814 -16.99 -23.39 -16.49
CA VAL A 814 -18.14 -22.58 -16.02
C VAL A 814 -18.96 -22.08 -17.20
N ALA A 815 -18.33 -21.54 -18.24
CA ALA A 815 -19.01 -21.08 -19.46
C ALA A 815 -19.85 -22.22 -20.11
N ASN A 816 -19.27 -23.42 -20.21
CA ASN A 816 -19.94 -24.60 -20.74
C ASN A 816 -21.12 -25.08 -19.85
N GLU A 817 -20.99 -24.99 -18.53
CA GLU A 817 -22.10 -25.33 -17.62
C GLU A 817 -23.21 -24.27 -17.64
N MET A 818 -22.89 -22.99 -17.83
CA MET A 818 -23.88 -21.94 -18.06
C MET A 818 -24.67 -22.16 -19.36
N GLU A 819 -24.00 -22.60 -20.43
CA GLU A 819 -24.63 -22.99 -21.69
C GLU A 819 -25.62 -24.15 -21.51
N LYS A 820 -25.17 -25.24 -20.87
CA LYS A 820 -26.04 -26.40 -20.56
C LYS A 820 -27.22 -26.04 -19.67
N ALA A 821 -27.04 -25.08 -18.77
CA ALA A 821 -28.11 -24.58 -17.90
C ALA A 821 -29.10 -23.65 -18.63
N GLY A 822 -28.83 -23.27 -19.89
CA GLY A 822 -29.70 -22.44 -20.71
C GLY A 822 -29.73 -20.96 -20.29
N PHE A 823 -28.63 -20.45 -19.73
CA PHE A 823 -28.55 -19.03 -19.36
C PHE A 823 -28.23 -18.15 -20.57
N HIS A 824 -28.74 -16.92 -20.54
CA HIS A 824 -28.46 -15.87 -21.54
C HIS A 824 -27.74 -14.66 -20.92
N ILE A 825 -27.30 -14.80 -19.67
CA ILE A 825 -26.71 -13.74 -18.84
C ILE A 825 -25.27 -13.50 -19.33
N PRO A 826 -24.81 -12.24 -19.49
CA PRO A 826 -23.41 -11.95 -19.82
C PRO A 826 -22.42 -12.52 -18.79
N LEU A 827 -21.29 -13.01 -19.29
CA LEU A 827 -20.18 -13.57 -18.52
C LEU A 827 -18.94 -12.68 -18.66
N LEU A 828 -18.52 -12.03 -17.57
CA LEU A 828 -17.27 -11.28 -17.51
C LEU A 828 -16.09 -12.19 -17.13
N ILE A 829 -14.98 -12.05 -17.85
CA ILE A 829 -13.74 -12.77 -17.60
C ILE A 829 -12.63 -11.77 -17.25
N GLY A 830 -11.96 -11.94 -16.12
CA GLY A 830 -10.82 -11.11 -15.70
C GLY A 830 -9.85 -11.81 -14.77
N GLY A 831 -8.75 -11.13 -14.44
CA GLY A 831 -7.66 -11.63 -13.59
C GLY A 831 -6.32 -11.70 -14.33
N ALA A 832 -5.21 -11.77 -13.59
CA ALA A 832 -3.89 -11.46 -14.14
C ALA A 832 -3.42 -12.41 -15.26
N THR A 833 -3.86 -13.67 -15.26
CA THR A 833 -3.54 -14.65 -16.31
C THR A 833 -4.54 -14.66 -17.45
N THR A 834 -5.63 -13.90 -17.36
CA THR A 834 -6.67 -13.85 -18.40
C THR A 834 -6.30 -12.91 -19.53
N SER A 835 -6.83 -13.18 -20.72
CA SER A 835 -6.65 -12.29 -21.86
C SER A 835 -7.79 -12.31 -22.85
N LYS A 836 -7.84 -11.28 -23.69
CA LYS A 836 -8.82 -11.19 -24.77
C LYS A 836 -8.72 -12.37 -25.75
N LEU A 837 -7.51 -12.73 -26.18
CA LEU A 837 -7.31 -13.81 -27.15
C LEU A 837 -7.69 -15.17 -26.57
N HIS A 838 -7.29 -15.47 -25.33
CA HIS A 838 -7.65 -16.73 -24.69
C HIS A 838 -9.16 -16.83 -24.49
N THR A 839 -9.79 -15.75 -24.02
CA THR A 839 -11.24 -15.67 -23.90
C THR A 839 -11.92 -15.98 -25.23
N ALA A 840 -11.47 -15.36 -26.33
CA ALA A 840 -11.98 -15.61 -27.67
C ALA A 840 -11.76 -17.06 -28.14
N LEU A 841 -10.63 -17.68 -27.84
CA LEU A 841 -10.29 -19.04 -28.33
C LEU A 841 -10.90 -20.17 -27.49
N LYS A 842 -11.01 -19.99 -26.18
CA LYS A 842 -11.27 -21.10 -25.24
C LYS A 842 -12.55 -20.97 -24.42
N ILE A 843 -13.01 -19.75 -24.15
CA ILE A 843 -14.15 -19.51 -23.24
C ILE A 843 -15.40 -19.13 -24.04
N ASP A 844 -15.32 -18.10 -24.89
CA ASP A 844 -16.44 -17.64 -25.73
C ASP A 844 -17.10 -18.77 -26.56
N PRO A 845 -16.35 -19.69 -27.21
CA PRO A 845 -16.96 -20.79 -27.97
C PRO A 845 -17.69 -21.84 -27.13
N LYS A 846 -17.69 -21.70 -25.80
CA LYS A 846 -18.36 -22.61 -24.87
C LYS A 846 -19.68 -22.06 -24.34
N TYR A 847 -20.06 -20.83 -24.71
CA TYR A 847 -21.28 -20.18 -24.22
C TYR A 847 -21.93 -19.34 -25.33
N ASP A 848 -22.71 -19.99 -26.18
CA ASP A 848 -23.37 -19.39 -27.34
C ASP A 848 -24.64 -18.60 -26.96
N ASN A 849 -25.33 -19.04 -25.89
CA ASN A 849 -26.58 -18.44 -25.43
C ASN A 849 -26.39 -17.05 -24.80
N GLY A 850 -25.21 -16.74 -24.26
CA GLY A 850 -24.88 -15.44 -23.68
C GLY A 850 -23.66 -14.77 -24.33
N SER A 851 -23.25 -13.61 -23.80
CA SER A 851 -22.06 -12.90 -24.27
C SER A 851 -20.91 -13.07 -23.29
N VAL A 852 -19.73 -13.47 -23.76
CA VAL A 852 -18.52 -13.49 -22.94
C VAL A 852 -17.72 -12.22 -23.19
N VAL A 853 -17.39 -11.46 -22.13
CA VAL A 853 -16.65 -10.19 -22.25
C VAL A 853 -15.41 -10.23 -21.38
N TYR A 854 -14.25 -10.07 -22.01
CA TYR A 854 -12.98 -9.94 -21.33
C TYR A 854 -12.81 -8.52 -20.80
N VAL A 855 -12.46 -8.42 -19.51
CA VAL A 855 -12.17 -7.17 -18.83
C VAL A 855 -10.74 -7.22 -18.33
N LYS A 856 -9.88 -6.35 -18.88
CA LYS A 856 -8.43 -6.42 -18.66
C LYS A 856 -8.02 -6.12 -17.22
N ASP A 857 -8.64 -5.12 -16.62
CA ASP A 857 -8.33 -4.67 -15.27
C ASP A 857 -9.61 -4.16 -14.61
N ALA A 858 -9.59 -4.05 -13.28
CA ALA A 858 -10.77 -3.66 -12.51
C ALA A 858 -11.30 -2.27 -12.87
N SER A 859 -10.45 -1.37 -13.38
CA SER A 859 -10.85 -0.01 -13.77
C SER A 859 -11.79 0.00 -14.98
N GLN A 860 -11.72 -1.02 -15.83
CA GLN A 860 -12.55 -1.17 -17.03
C GLN A 860 -13.89 -1.86 -16.76
N SER A 861 -14.06 -2.51 -15.59
CA SER A 861 -15.28 -3.24 -15.24
C SER A 861 -16.53 -2.36 -15.26
N PRO A 862 -16.55 -1.12 -14.72
CA PRO A 862 -17.75 -0.28 -14.75
C PRO A 862 -18.23 0.06 -16.16
N ALA A 863 -17.31 0.45 -17.05
CA ALA A 863 -17.66 0.81 -18.42
C ALA A 863 -18.20 -0.38 -19.23
N ALA A 864 -17.65 -1.59 -19.00
CA ALA A 864 -18.14 -2.82 -19.61
C ALA A 864 -19.55 -3.19 -19.11
N VAL A 865 -19.76 -3.16 -17.78
CA VAL A 865 -21.05 -3.45 -17.15
C VAL A 865 -22.13 -2.45 -17.59
N ALA A 866 -21.82 -1.15 -17.60
CA ALA A 866 -22.75 -0.11 -18.02
C ALA A 866 -23.26 -0.33 -19.47
N LYS A 867 -22.37 -0.73 -20.38
CA LYS A 867 -22.75 -1.06 -21.77
C LYS A 867 -23.61 -2.31 -21.86
N LEU A 868 -23.32 -3.34 -21.06
CA LEU A 868 -24.05 -4.61 -21.04
C LEU A 868 -25.46 -4.47 -20.46
N LEU A 869 -25.64 -3.64 -19.43
CA LEU A 869 -26.91 -3.46 -18.74
C LEU A 869 -27.83 -2.42 -19.40
N ASN A 870 -27.36 -1.65 -20.38
CA ASN A 870 -28.17 -0.66 -21.06
C ASN A 870 -28.85 -1.21 -22.32
N PRO A 871 -30.20 -1.33 -22.31
CA PRO A 871 -31.15 -1.27 -23.41
C PRO A 871 -30.57 -1.08 -24.81
N GLU A 872 -30.12 0.15 -25.00
CA GLU A 872 -29.82 0.74 -26.30
C GLU A 872 -28.43 0.32 -26.81
N THR A 873 -27.49 0.06 -25.89
CA THR A 873 -26.09 -0.23 -26.23
C THR A 873 -25.75 -1.72 -26.15
N SER A 874 -26.48 -2.50 -25.35
CA SER A 874 -26.14 -3.89 -25.01
C SER A 874 -26.07 -4.78 -26.24
N VAL A 875 -27.07 -4.72 -27.13
CA VAL A 875 -27.10 -5.52 -28.36
C VAL A 875 -25.93 -5.20 -29.27
N GLY A 876 -25.67 -3.90 -29.49
CA GLY A 876 -24.56 -3.44 -30.34
C GLY A 876 -23.19 -3.78 -29.75
N TYR A 877 -23.02 -3.65 -28.43
CA TYR A 877 -21.77 -3.97 -27.74
C TYR A 877 -21.50 -5.48 -27.74
N CYS A 878 -22.50 -6.31 -27.47
CA CYS A 878 -22.36 -7.77 -27.56
C CYS A 878 -21.99 -8.22 -28.98
N ALA A 879 -22.63 -7.62 -29.99
CA ALA A 879 -22.33 -7.92 -31.39
C ALA A 879 -20.89 -7.52 -31.76
N SER A 880 -20.42 -6.35 -31.30
CA SER A 880 -19.05 -5.90 -31.60
C SER A 880 -17.99 -6.76 -30.90
N VAL A 881 -18.23 -7.19 -29.66
CA VAL A 881 -17.32 -8.12 -28.96
C VAL A 881 -17.26 -9.47 -29.65
N ARG A 882 -18.42 -10.03 -30.07
CA ARG A 882 -18.45 -11.31 -30.81
C ARG A 882 -17.72 -11.21 -32.15
N GLU A 883 -17.87 -10.11 -32.87
CA GLU A 883 -17.14 -9.86 -34.11
C GLU A 883 -15.64 -9.74 -33.86
N GLU A 884 -15.23 -8.98 -32.84
CA GLU A 884 -13.82 -8.87 -32.43
C GLU A 884 -13.21 -10.25 -32.13
N TYR A 885 -13.93 -11.09 -31.39
CA TYR A 885 -13.48 -12.44 -31.06
C TYR A 885 -13.44 -13.35 -32.27
N ARG A 886 -14.36 -13.23 -33.22
CA ARG A 886 -14.31 -13.97 -34.49
C ARG A 886 -13.03 -13.63 -35.26
N VAL A 887 -12.74 -12.35 -35.44
CA VAL A 887 -11.51 -11.88 -36.13
C VAL A 887 -10.25 -12.34 -35.40
N LEU A 888 -10.23 -12.29 -34.07
CA LEU A 888 -9.10 -12.80 -33.26
C LEU A 888 -8.91 -14.32 -33.43
N ARG A 889 -10.00 -15.10 -33.48
CA ARG A 889 -9.93 -16.54 -33.73
C ARG A 889 -9.40 -16.86 -35.14
N GLU A 890 -9.92 -16.18 -36.15
CA GLU A 890 -9.51 -16.36 -37.55
C GLU A 890 -8.02 -16.02 -37.73
N SER A 891 -7.58 -14.87 -37.22
CA SER A 891 -6.17 -14.46 -37.29
C SER A 891 -5.21 -15.35 -36.49
N ALA A 892 -5.66 -15.96 -35.38
CA ALA A 892 -4.88 -16.92 -34.62
C ALA A 892 -4.78 -18.30 -35.31
N LEU A 893 -5.83 -18.72 -36.02
CA LEU A 893 -5.84 -19.95 -36.81
C LEU A 893 -4.97 -19.84 -38.08
N GLU A 894 -4.85 -18.66 -38.67
CA GLU A 894 -3.98 -18.40 -39.83
C GLU A 894 -2.47 -18.47 -39.50
N LYS A 895 -2.08 -18.45 -38.22
CA LYS A 895 -0.67 -18.47 -37.77
C LYS A 895 -0.14 -19.84 -37.35
N LYS A 896 -0.74 -20.94 -37.80
CA LYS A 896 0.01 -22.22 -37.82
C LYS A 896 1.07 -22.15 -38.92
N ILE A 897 2.22 -21.56 -38.59
CA ILE A 897 3.42 -21.75 -39.39
C ILE A 897 3.86 -23.19 -39.11
N ASP A 898 3.66 -24.08 -40.08
CA ASP A 898 4.24 -25.42 -40.02
C ASP A 898 5.76 -25.29 -40.08
N LEU A 899 6.37 -25.31 -38.89
CA LEU A 899 7.82 -25.30 -38.75
C LEU A 899 8.36 -26.69 -39.10
N VAL A 900 9.28 -26.74 -40.04
CA VAL A 900 10.01 -27.96 -40.38
C VAL A 900 11.27 -28.09 -39.51
N PRO A 901 11.74 -29.31 -39.20
CA PRO A 901 13.02 -29.52 -38.52
C PRO A 901 14.17 -28.77 -39.22
N LEU A 902 15.17 -28.32 -38.45
CA LEU A 902 16.29 -27.54 -38.98
C LEU A 902 16.99 -28.21 -40.17
N GLU A 903 17.09 -29.55 -40.17
CA GLU A 903 17.63 -30.30 -41.31
C GLU A 903 16.81 -30.13 -42.58
N GLU A 904 15.49 -30.08 -42.47
CA GLU A 904 14.58 -29.92 -43.60
C GLU A 904 14.59 -28.48 -44.11
N ALA A 905 14.60 -27.49 -43.22
CA ALA A 905 14.79 -26.08 -43.60
C ALA A 905 16.10 -25.87 -44.37
N ARG A 906 17.20 -26.49 -43.91
CA ARG A 906 18.50 -26.43 -44.58
C ARG A 906 18.54 -27.17 -45.92
N ARG A 907 17.68 -28.18 -46.13
CA ARG A 907 17.56 -28.91 -47.42
C ARG A 907 16.80 -28.11 -48.48
N ASN A 908 16.04 -27.09 -48.08
CA ASN A 908 15.28 -26.24 -48.97
C ASN A 908 15.81 -24.79 -49.01
N PRO A 909 17.12 -24.58 -49.30
CA PRO A 909 17.65 -23.23 -49.38
C PRO A 909 17.05 -22.51 -50.59
N PHE A 910 16.78 -21.21 -50.45
CA PHE A 910 16.37 -20.39 -51.58
C PHE A 910 17.48 -20.40 -52.65
N ARG A 911 17.21 -21.05 -53.79
CA ARG A 911 18.15 -21.12 -54.92
C ARG A 911 17.90 -19.92 -55.82
N ILE A 912 18.75 -18.91 -55.69
CA ILE A 912 18.74 -17.75 -56.58
C ILE A 912 19.16 -18.21 -57.97
N ASP A 913 18.27 -18.04 -58.96
CA ASP A 913 18.56 -18.29 -60.37
C ASP A 913 19.33 -17.09 -60.96
N TRP A 914 20.66 -17.13 -60.83
CA TRP A 914 21.55 -16.12 -61.37
C TRP A 914 21.60 -16.10 -62.90
N GLU A 915 21.12 -17.15 -63.59
CA GLU A 915 21.06 -17.17 -65.05
C GLU A 915 19.89 -16.34 -65.59
N ARG A 916 18.79 -16.25 -64.84
CA ARG A 916 17.63 -15.41 -65.16
C ARG A 916 17.64 -14.04 -64.48
N PHE A 917 18.48 -13.83 -63.49
CA PHE A 917 18.65 -12.54 -62.85
C PHE A 917 19.71 -11.71 -63.58
N THR A 918 19.29 -10.67 -64.30
CA THR A 918 20.22 -9.66 -64.81
C THR A 918 20.42 -8.61 -63.72
N PRO A 919 21.54 -8.60 -62.99
CA PRO A 919 21.79 -7.58 -61.99
C PRO A 919 21.78 -6.20 -62.65
N VAL A 920 20.95 -5.30 -62.15
CA VAL A 920 20.93 -3.92 -62.62
C VAL A 920 22.18 -3.26 -62.04
N PRO A 921 23.14 -2.78 -62.87
CA PRO A 921 24.27 -2.04 -62.34
C PRO A 921 23.73 -0.79 -61.64
N PRO A 922 24.25 -0.45 -60.45
CA PRO A 922 23.86 0.79 -59.78
C PRO A 922 24.14 1.97 -60.72
N LEU A 923 23.21 2.93 -60.78
CA LEU A 923 23.32 4.12 -61.64
C LEU A 923 24.63 4.89 -61.44
N THR A 924 25.26 4.73 -60.26
CA THR A 924 26.60 5.23 -59.98
C THR A 924 27.29 4.32 -58.97
N THR A 925 28.53 3.92 -59.23
CA THR A 925 29.35 3.11 -58.32
C THR A 925 30.08 4.01 -57.31
N GLY A 926 30.21 3.56 -56.06
CA GLY A 926 30.89 4.30 -54.98
C GLY A 926 29.94 4.76 -53.86
N ARG A 927 30.48 5.48 -52.86
CA ARG A 927 29.70 6.00 -51.74
C ARG A 927 28.86 7.19 -52.20
N GLN A 928 27.55 6.98 -52.32
CA GLN A 928 26.60 8.06 -52.52
C GLN A 928 26.21 8.66 -51.17
N VAL A 929 26.48 9.94 -51.00
CA VAL A 929 25.96 10.73 -49.87
C VAL A 929 24.73 11.46 -50.40
N LEU A 930 23.56 11.17 -49.83
CA LEU A 930 22.34 11.95 -50.05
C LEU A 930 22.30 13.01 -48.95
N PRO A 931 22.78 14.25 -49.21
CA PRO A 931 22.98 15.24 -48.16
C PRO A 931 21.66 15.78 -47.60
N HIS A 932 20.57 15.63 -48.35
CA HIS A 932 19.24 16.03 -47.93
C HIS A 932 18.22 15.10 -48.61
N ILE A 933 17.44 14.39 -47.80
CA ILE A 933 16.23 13.71 -48.25
C ILE A 933 15.08 14.50 -47.62
N ASP A 934 14.12 14.95 -48.44
CA ASP A 934 12.92 15.60 -47.91
C ASP A 934 12.11 14.56 -47.14
N VAL A 935 11.71 14.88 -45.91
CA VAL A 935 10.90 14.00 -45.08
C VAL A 935 9.60 13.60 -45.80
N LYS A 936 9.04 14.48 -46.65
CA LYS A 936 7.87 14.17 -47.48
C LYS A 936 8.07 12.97 -48.41
N GLU A 937 9.29 12.74 -48.89
CA GLU A 937 9.61 11.60 -49.74
C GLU A 937 9.75 10.30 -48.95
N ILE A 938 10.04 10.39 -47.64
CA ILE A 938 10.19 9.23 -46.74
C ILE A 938 8.82 8.78 -46.22
N ILE A 939 7.91 9.71 -45.93
CA ILE A 939 6.57 9.47 -45.35
C ILE A 939 5.80 8.29 -45.99
N PRO A 940 5.77 8.12 -47.33
CA PRO A 940 5.04 7.01 -47.96
C PRO A 940 5.63 5.62 -47.69
N TYR A 941 6.91 5.56 -47.30
CA TYR A 941 7.64 4.32 -47.05
C TYR A 941 7.74 3.98 -45.56
N ILE A 942 7.21 4.83 -44.69
CA ILE A 942 7.10 4.55 -43.26
C ILE A 942 5.90 3.64 -43.05
N ASP A 943 6.12 2.46 -42.47
CA ASP A 943 5.02 1.64 -41.97
C ASP A 943 4.50 2.25 -40.65
N TRP A 944 3.47 3.09 -40.79
CA TRP A 944 2.86 3.80 -39.68
C TRP A 944 2.19 2.87 -38.66
N LYS A 945 1.90 1.60 -39.00
CA LYS A 945 1.24 0.66 -38.07
C LYS A 945 2.04 0.42 -36.80
N PHE A 946 3.37 0.39 -36.89
CA PHE A 946 4.25 0.24 -35.72
C PHE A 946 4.17 1.44 -34.77
N PHE A 947 3.96 2.64 -35.31
CA PHE A 947 3.83 3.86 -34.54
C PHE A 947 2.43 4.01 -33.92
N PHE A 948 1.37 3.62 -34.63
CA PHE A 948 -0.01 3.65 -34.12
C PHE A 948 -0.20 2.78 -32.87
N HIS A 949 0.42 1.59 -32.83
CA HIS A 949 0.43 0.76 -31.63
C HIS A 949 1.10 1.47 -30.43
N SER A 950 2.25 2.11 -30.68
CA SER A 950 3.01 2.82 -29.64
C SER A 950 2.32 4.10 -29.16
N TRP A 951 1.57 4.77 -30.03
CA TRP A 951 0.83 6.00 -29.73
C TRP A 951 -0.62 5.76 -29.27
N LYS A 952 -1.05 4.49 -29.19
CA LYS A 952 -2.42 4.10 -28.80
C LYS A 952 -3.51 4.72 -29.70
N ILE A 953 -3.21 4.87 -30.99
CA ILE A 953 -4.17 5.35 -32.00
C ILE A 953 -4.63 4.12 -32.79
N SER A 954 -5.94 3.96 -33.01
CA SER A 954 -6.45 2.92 -33.89
C SER A 954 -6.08 3.24 -35.34
N ALA A 955 -5.46 2.28 -36.02
CA ALA A 955 -5.04 2.40 -37.42
C ALA A 955 -6.22 2.60 -38.38
#